data_AF-A0A6B3LX30-F1
#
_entry.id   AF-A0A6B3LX30-F1
#
_cell.length_a   1.000
_cell.length_b   1.000
_cell.length_c   1.000
_cell.angle_alpha   90.00
_cell.angle_beta   90.00
_cell.angle_gamma   90.00
#
_symmetry.space_group_name_H-M   'P 1'
#
loop_
_entity.id
_entity.type
_entity.pdbx_description
1 polymer ?
#
loop_
_entity_poly.entity_id
_entity_poly.type
_entity_poly.pdbx_seq_one_letter_code
_entity_poly.pdbx_strand_id
1 'polypeptide(L)'
;IQPAGLGDFVFEDTNNNGIQDAGENGVAGVLVKLQNPDGSAVLDGDGNPITTNTAADGSYSFTGLTPGEYKVMFVAPDGFEFTTANVGGNDSIDSDADPSNGMTQTVTLSSGEFNDTLDAGLIQPAGLGDFVFEDTNNNGIQDAGENGVAGVLVKLQNPDGSAVLDGDGNPITTNTAADGSYSFTGLTPGEYKVMFVAPDGFEFTTANVGGNDSIDSDADPSNGMTQTVTLSSGEFNDTLDAGLIQPNPSIDIEKFTNGVDADTPEEAPEIAVGDTVTWTYEVTNTGNVSFDASEIVVTDDQEGIITNIINQGDGDNILASGETWVYQKTGIAQNLTGSGGGTETFNFTGNSGLDGSEGNIRTFSAGDISVKTSAFSRDSYGVFDQAFLGSFSSGLGVTDASEGNGGNGLHRVDNVYRDNYVLFEFSESVVVDRTLLASVGADSDITYWVGTVNDPFNNHNILSDSFLSSLDFSQDNNTNSSSARWADINNGEVAGNVLVIAAATSESHPNDRFKIKKLEIEQVESGIYQNTGTVEADGATDSDLSHYVNLDLQPGIDIEKFTNGVDADTPGAAAVIAAGDTVTWTYEVTNTGNVSFNASDISVTDDMEGAITHIIDKGDGDNILDAGETWVYQETGIAQNLTAPTGETETFHFTGYSGLDGPDGNIRTFSAGDVSVKASAFSRDHYGNFDEAFLGSFSSGLGVTDASEGNGGNGLHRVDNVYNDNYVLFEFSETVVVDEAFLDSVGADSDITVWVGTADDPFHSHNILSDSFLNDLEFMEDNNTHSSNARWADINNGEVAGNILVIAAATSESHPDDRFKIRKLEVEKVESGIYQNVGTVNALGLTDSDLSSYVNPASDIFGANSNGGYA
;
A
#
# COMPACT_ATOMS: atom_id res chain seq x y z
N ILE A 1 37.96 69.79 -95.58
CA ILE A 1 38.08 68.68 -94.62
C ILE A 1 36.91 68.82 -93.67
N GLN A 2 36.04 67.83 -93.61
CA GLN A 2 34.95 67.81 -92.63
C GLN A 2 35.53 67.27 -91.30
N PRO A 3 35.15 67.84 -90.15
CA PRO A 3 35.55 67.30 -88.86
C PRO A 3 35.06 65.85 -88.69
N ALA A 4 35.85 65.04 -88.00
CA ALA A 4 35.50 63.69 -87.57
C ALA A 4 35.06 63.69 -86.10
N GLY A 5 34.65 62.53 -85.59
CA GLY A 5 34.36 62.30 -84.17
C GLY A 5 34.50 60.83 -83.78
N LEU A 6 34.46 60.57 -82.48
CA LEU A 6 34.39 59.22 -81.94
C LEU A 6 33.64 59.20 -80.59
N GLY A 7 33.22 58.02 -80.17
CA GLY A 7 32.68 57.72 -78.85
C GLY A 7 31.46 56.84 -78.95
N ASP A 8 31.08 56.20 -77.84
CA ASP A 8 29.88 55.38 -77.77
C ASP A 8 29.46 55.20 -76.31
N PHE A 9 29.96 54.18 -75.61
CA PHE A 9 29.39 53.73 -74.35
C PHE A 9 30.42 53.25 -73.30
N VAL A 10 30.05 53.36 -72.03
CA VAL A 10 30.71 52.65 -70.93
C VAL A 10 29.62 51.91 -70.17
N PHE A 11 29.70 50.57 -70.12
CA PHE A 11 28.70 49.70 -69.51
C PHE A 11 29.22 49.03 -68.23
N GLU A 12 28.30 48.71 -67.33
CA GLU A 12 28.56 47.80 -66.22
C GLU A 12 28.37 46.37 -66.70
N ASP A 13 29.48 45.65 -66.84
CA ASP A 13 29.50 44.23 -67.19
C ASP A 13 29.12 43.42 -65.95
N THR A 14 27.84 43.09 -65.85
CA THR A 14 27.26 42.50 -64.64
C THR A 14 27.70 41.06 -64.41
N ASN A 15 28.15 40.37 -65.45
CA ASN A 15 28.52 38.95 -65.43
C ASN A 15 30.00 38.69 -65.79
N ASN A 16 30.78 39.75 -65.98
CA ASN A 16 32.22 39.71 -66.31
C ASN A 16 32.54 38.92 -67.60
N ASN A 17 31.68 38.99 -68.62
CA ASN A 17 31.89 38.28 -69.88
C ASN A 17 32.58 39.13 -70.97
N GLY A 18 32.80 40.43 -70.73
CA GLY A 18 33.45 41.36 -71.64
C GLY A 18 32.58 41.89 -72.78
N ILE A 19 31.27 41.59 -72.76
CA ILE A 19 30.28 41.91 -73.78
C ILE A 19 29.16 42.72 -73.15
N GLN A 20 28.75 43.79 -73.81
CA GLN A 20 27.58 44.59 -73.46
C GLN A 20 26.29 43.78 -73.72
N ASP A 21 25.76 43.18 -72.67
CA ASP A 21 24.53 42.39 -72.73
C ASP A 21 23.27 43.26 -72.64
N ALA A 22 22.15 42.69 -73.11
CA ALA A 22 20.86 43.34 -73.00
C ALA A 22 20.42 43.46 -71.53
N GLY A 23 20.35 44.70 -71.02
CA GLY A 23 19.95 44.99 -69.65
C GLY A 23 21.09 45.55 -68.79
N GLU A 24 22.32 45.55 -69.29
CA GLU A 24 23.46 46.19 -68.63
C GLU A 24 23.37 47.70 -68.71
N ASN A 25 23.57 48.35 -67.56
CA ASN A 25 23.42 49.79 -67.44
C ASN A 25 24.70 50.51 -67.86
N GLY A 26 24.55 51.73 -68.36
CA GLY A 26 25.71 52.59 -68.58
C GLY A 26 26.27 53.16 -67.27
N VAL A 27 27.60 53.28 -67.18
CA VAL A 27 28.29 53.83 -66.02
C VAL A 27 28.50 55.32 -66.20
N ALA A 28 27.83 56.12 -65.37
CA ALA A 28 27.87 57.57 -65.44
C ALA A 28 29.14 58.16 -64.79
N GLY A 29 29.61 59.29 -65.33
CA GLY A 29 30.70 60.08 -64.73
C GLY A 29 32.11 59.51 -64.92
N VAL A 30 32.29 58.48 -65.75
CA VAL A 30 33.59 57.89 -66.08
C VAL A 30 34.40 58.92 -66.87
N LEU A 31 35.61 59.22 -66.39
CA LEU A 31 36.51 60.17 -67.07
C LEU A 31 37.13 59.52 -68.31
N VAL A 32 36.85 60.10 -69.47
CA VAL A 32 37.34 59.66 -70.77
C VAL A 32 38.32 60.69 -71.33
N LYS A 33 39.51 60.25 -71.73
CA LYS A 33 40.59 61.11 -72.24
C LYS A 33 40.92 60.75 -73.69
N LEU A 34 40.97 61.75 -74.56
CA LEU A 34 41.39 61.56 -75.95
C LEU A 34 42.93 61.59 -76.05
N GLN A 35 43.50 60.61 -76.73
CA GLN A 35 44.95 60.44 -76.82
C GLN A 35 45.46 60.28 -78.26
N ASN A 36 46.73 60.67 -78.44
CA ASN A 36 47.51 60.39 -79.64
C ASN A 36 47.95 58.91 -79.64
N PRO A 37 48.38 58.36 -80.79
CA PRO A 37 48.84 56.97 -80.87
C PRO A 37 50.02 56.62 -79.96
N ASP A 38 50.82 57.61 -79.55
CA ASP A 38 51.95 57.45 -78.62
C ASP A 38 51.56 57.49 -77.13
N GLY A 39 50.26 57.64 -76.83
CA GLY A 39 49.72 57.71 -75.46
C GLY A 39 49.74 59.11 -74.84
N SER A 40 50.20 60.13 -75.56
CA SER A 40 50.13 61.53 -75.08
C SER A 40 48.71 62.11 -75.25
N ALA A 41 48.32 63.06 -74.40
CA ALA A 41 47.01 63.70 -74.50
C ALA A 41 46.87 64.52 -75.79
N VAL A 42 45.71 64.42 -76.45
CA VAL A 42 45.32 65.39 -77.48
C VAL A 42 44.96 66.70 -76.80
N LEU A 43 45.48 67.82 -77.30
CA LEU A 43 45.28 69.14 -76.71
C LEU A 43 44.29 69.99 -77.52
N ASP A 44 43.49 70.79 -76.83
CA ASP A 44 42.63 71.82 -77.43
C ASP A 44 43.44 73.02 -77.94
N GLY A 45 42.74 74.02 -78.49
CA GLY A 45 43.37 75.25 -79.02
C GLY A 45 44.08 76.10 -77.96
N ASP A 46 43.83 75.87 -76.68
CA ASP A 46 44.43 76.55 -75.53
C ASP A 46 45.54 75.71 -74.87
N GLY A 47 45.79 74.49 -75.37
CA GLY A 47 46.83 73.59 -74.89
C GLY A 47 46.42 72.67 -73.74
N ASN A 48 45.12 72.54 -73.43
CA ASN A 48 44.62 71.64 -72.39
C ASN A 48 44.24 70.26 -72.96
N PRO A 49 44.41 69.16 -72.21
CA PRO A 49 43.91 67.84 -72.61
C PRO A 49 42.42 67.84 -72.92
N ILE A 50 42.04 67.20 -74.03
CA ILE A 50 40.64 66.98 -74.40
C ILE A 50 40.10 65.77 -73.61
N THR A 51 39.12 66.04 -72.75
CA THR A 51 38.47 65.03 -71.91
C THR A 51 36.96 65.23 -71.89
N THR A 52 36.21 64.17 -71.63
CA THR A 52 34.78 64.23 -71.29
C THR A 52 34.49 63.28 -70.14
N ASN A 53 33.33 63.42 -69.51
CA ASN A 53 32.77 62.37 -68.65
C ASN A 53 31.63 61.68 -69.38
N THR A 54 31.40 60.41 -69.10
CA THR A 54 30.19 59.72 -69.57
C THR A 54 28.93 60.35 -68.97
N ALA A 55 27.86 60.38 -69.76
CA ALA A 55 26.55 60.86 -69.35
C ALA A 55 25.86 59.87 -68.40
N ALA A 56 24.68 60.24 -67.88
CA ALA A 56 23.92 59.41 -66.95
C ALA A 56 23.53 58.03 -67.51
N ASP A 57 23.48 57.91 -68.83
CA ASP A 57 23.19 56.67 -69.54
C ASP A 57 24.47 55.91 -69.95
N GLY A 58 25.68 56.36 -69.58
CA GLY A 58 26.96 55.74 -69.96
C GLY A 58 27.56 56.28 -71.26
N SER A 59 26.84 57.10 -72.03
CA SER A 59 27.34 57.56 -73.33
C SER A 59 28.45 58.61 -73.25
N TYR A 60 29.38 58.63 -74.21
CA TYR A 60 30.38 59.69 -74.34
C TYR A 60 30.65 60.06 -75.80
N SER A 61 31.15 61.27 -76.07
CA SER A 61 31.46 61.69 -77.44
C SER A 61 32.52 62.78 -77.52
N PHE A 62 33.44 62.62 -78.46
CA PHE A 62 34.35 63.65 -78.95
C PHE A 62 33.95 64.06 -80.36
N THR A 63 33.61 65.32 -80.56
CA THR A 63 33.22 65.87 -81.87
C THR A 63 34.19 66.96 -82.31
N GLY A 64 34.22 67.25 -83.62
CA GLY A 64 35.05 68.34 -84.14
C GLY A 64 36.53 67.97 -84.32
N LEU A 65 36.86 66.68 -84.32
CA LEU A 65 38.23 66.18 -84.43
C LEU A 65 38.79 66.40 -85.84
N THR A 66 40.08 66.66 -85.95
CA THR A 66 40.77 66.61 -87.24
C THR A 66 40.91 65.15 -87.68
N PRO A 67 40.69 64.79 -88.96
CA PRO A 67 40.97 63.43 -89.44
C PRO A 67 42.42 63.03 -89.16
N GLY A 68 42.63 61.84 -88.58
CA GLY A 68 43.90 61.42 -88.00
C GLY A 68 43.77 60.15 -87.17
N GLU A 69 44.85 59.78 -86.49
CA GLU A 69 44.89 58.58 -85.62
C GLU A 69 44.69 58.97 -84.15
N TYR A 70 43.84 58.23 -83.45
CA TYR A 70 43.45 58.50 -82.06
C TYR A 70 43.31 57.23 -81.23
N LYS A 71 43.39 57.38 -79.91
CA LYS A 71 43.03 56.38 -78.89
C LYS A 71 42.14 57.03 -77.83
N VAL A 72 41.45 56.21 -77.06
CA VAL A 72 40.71 56.63 -75.86
C VAL A 72 41.35 55.99 -74.64
N MET A 73 41.45 56.74 -73.54
CA MET A 73 41.78 56.21 -72.22
C MET A 73 40.62 56.45 -71.28
N PHE A 74 40.01 55.37 -70.82
CA PHE A 74 39.05 55.39 -69.73
C PHE A 74 39.78 55.36 -68.38
N VAL A 75 39.22 56.05 -67.39
CA VAL A 75 39.68 55.97 -66.01
C VAL A 75 38.59 55.28 -65.20
N ALA A 76 38.85 54.06 -64.75
CA ALA A 76 37.93 53.32 -63.89
C ALA A 76 37.60 54.16 -62.63
N PRO A 77 36.31 54.33 -62.28
CA PRO A 77 35.91 54.95 -61.02
C PRO A 77 36.36 54.14 -59.81
N ASP A 78 36.40 54.76 -58.63
CA ASP A 78 36.67 54.05 -57.38
C ASP A 78 35.66 52.91 -57.17
N GLY A 79 36.15 51.69 -56.92
CA GLY A 79 35.33 50.49 -56.73
C GLY A 79 35.02 49.70 -58.02
N PHE A 80 35.42 50.22 -59.18
CA PHE A 80 35.30 49.51 -60.45
C PHE A 80 36.65 49.02 -60.99
N GLU A 81 36.61 47.92 -61.71
CA GLU A 81 37.70 47.37 -62.51
C GLU A 81 37.23 47.20 -63.96
N PHE A 82 38.16 47.16 -64.91
CA PHE A 82 37.80 46.90 -66.30
C PHE A 82 37.60 45.40 -66.52
N THR A 83 36.56 45.05 -67.28
CA THR A 83 36.34 43.67 -67.74
C THR A 83 37.36 43.27 -68.83
N THR A 84 37.30 42.02 -69.27
CA THR A 84 38.14 41.52 -70.37
C THR A 84 37.86 42.25 -71.67
N ALA A 85 38.91 42.76 -72.32
CA ALA A 85 38.78 43.49 -73.56
C ALA A 85 38.73 42.59 -74.82
N ASN A 86 38.11 43.10 -75.88
CA ASN A 86 38.07 42.56 -77.25
C ASN A 86 37.44 41.15 -77.34
N VAL A 87 36.36 40.90 -76.60
CA VAL A 87 35.69 39.59 -76.50
C VAL A 87 34.62 39.42 -77.58
N GLY A 88 34.44 38.20 -78.09
CA GLY A 88 33.30 37.88 -78.97
C GLY A 88 33.39 38.38 -80.43
N GLY A 89 34.35 39.26 -80.75
CA GLY A 89 34.68 39.67 -82.12
C GLY A 89 33.65 40.58 -82.79
N ASN A 90 32.66 41.08 -82.04
CA ASN A 90 31.75 42.12 -82.48
C ASN A 90 32.11 43.44 -81.80
N ASP A 91 32.91 44.24 -82.50
CA ASP A 91 33.51 45.53 -82.11
C ASP A 91 32.49 46.59 -81.61
N SER A 92 31.18 46.36 -81.78
CA SER A 92 30.13 47.32 -81.43
C SER A 92 29.47 47.05 -80.07
N ILE A 93 29.90 46.00 -79.36
CA ILE A 93 29.32 45.57 -78.09
C ILE A 93 30.38 44.94 -77.16
N ASP A 94 31.66 44.94 -77.50
CA ASP A 94 32.70 44.43 -76.60
C ASP A 94 33.38 45.58 -75.86
N SER A 95 34.13 45.27 -74.81
CA SER A 95 34.98 46.26 -74.14
C SER A 95 36.29 46.44 -74.91
N ASP A 96 36.70 47.67 -75.22
CA ASP A 96 38.00 47.96 -75.84
C ASP A 96 39.09 48.32 -74.85
N ALA A 97 38.70 48.69 -73.63
CA ALA A 97 39.59 49.20 -72.61
C ALA A 97 40.52 48.10 -72.06
N ASP A 98 41.83 48.26 -72.25
CA ASP A 98 42.85 47.36 -71.69
C ASP A 98 42.70 47.27 -70.15
N PRO A 99 42.52 46.08 -69.57
CA PRO A 99 42.25 45.94 -68.14
C PRO A 99 43.31 46.55 -67.21
N SER A 100 44.55 46.65 -67.68
CA SER A 100 45.67 47.16 -66.88
C SER A 100 45.77 48.69 -66.84
N ASN A 101 45.21 49.38 -67.84
CA ASN A 101 45.48 50.81 -68.04
C ASN A 101 44.33 51.63 -68.67
N GLY A 102 43.23 50.99 -69.06
CA GLY A 102 42.03 51.61 -69.61
C GLY A 102 42.19 52.17 -71.03
N MET A 103 43.28 51.87 -71.74
CA MET A 103 43.51 52.34 -73.11
C MET A 103 42.86 51.45 -74.14
N THR A 104 42.34 52.06 -75.20
CA THR A 104 41.90 51.35 -76.39
C THR A 104 43.01 51.20 -77.44
N GLN A 105 42.72 50.42 -78.47
CA GLN A 105 43.44 50.35 -79.74
C GLN A 105 43.47 51.71 -80.47
N THR A 106 44.46 51.89 -81.36
CA THR A 106 44.51 53.07 -82.24
C THR A 106 43.48 52.93 -83.35
N VAL A 107 42.64 53.95 -83.52
CA VAL A 107 41.70 54.08 -84.65
C VAL A 107 42.15 55.19 -85.59
N THR A 108 41.83 55.07 -86.89
CA THR A 108 42.08 56.10 -87.91
C THR A 108 40.76 56.71 -88.36
N LEU A 109 40.56 58.00 -88.09
CA LEU A 109 39.36 58.74 -88.49
C LEU A 109 39.54 59.43 -89.84
N SER A 110 38.67 59.13 -90.79
CA SER A 110 38.56 59.80 -92.09
C SER A 110 37.76 61.11 -92.00
N SER A 111 37.87 61.97 -93.02
CA SER A 111 37.11 63.23 -93.09
C SER A 111 35.60 63.00 -93.07
N GLY A 112 34.93 63.41 -91.99
CA GLY A 112 33.48 63.28 -91.79
C GLY A 112 33.03 61.97 -91.15
N GLU A 113 33.96 61.12 -90.70
CA GLU A 113 33.68 59.86 -90.01
C GLU A 113 33.30 60.08 -88.54
N PHE A 114 32.41 59.23 -88.03
CA PHE A 114 32.16 59.06 -86.59
C PHE A 114 32.36 57.58 -86.27
N ASN A 115 33.28 57.27 -85.34
CA ASN A 115 33.52 55.90 -84.87
C ASN A 115 32.81 55.69 -83.52
N ASP A 116 31.91 54.70 -83.50
CA ASP A 116 31.06 54.29 -82.38
C ASP A 116 31.40 52.84 -81.96
N THR A 117 32.69 52.52 -81.88
CA THR A 117 33.17 51.15 -81.59
C THR A 117 34.30 51.17 -80.57
N LEU A 118 34.31 52.16 -79.67
CA LEU A 118 35.33 52.30 -78.62
C LEU A 118 34.62 52.37 -77.27
N ASP A 119 34.40 51.22 -76.68
CA ASP A 119 33.63 51.05 -75.45
C ASP A 119 34.50 50.62 -74.26
N ALA A 120 33.95 50.70 -73.06
CA ALA A 120 34.55 50.13 -71.87
C ALA A 120 33.51 49.40 -71.02
N GLY A 121 33.75 48.12 -70.75
CA GLY A 121 33.03 47.36 -69.75
C GLY A 121 33.72 47.49 -68.38
N LEU A 122 32.93 47.72 -67.34
CA LEU A 122 33.40 47.84 -65.96
C LEU A 122 32.68 46.83 -65.06
N ILE A 123 33.42 46.20 -64.16
CA ILE A 123 32.90 45.31 -63.11
C ILE A 123 33.12 45.95 -61.73
N GLN A 124 32.29 45.64 -60.76
CA GLN A 124 32.58 45.84 -59.35
C GLN A 124 32.94 44.49 -58.73
N PRO A 125 34.03 44.40 -57.94
CA PRO A 125 34.34 43.16 -57.24
C PRO A 125 33.20 42.73 -56.32
N ALA A 126 32.88 41.45 -56.37
CA ALA A 126 31.88 40.79 -55.56
C ALA A 126 32.49 40.19 -54.28
N GLY A 127 31.65 39.59 -53.45
CA GLY A 127 32.06 38.83 -52.29
C GLY A 127 31.06 37.74 -51.92
N LEU A 128 31.48 36.86 -51.03
CA LEU A 128 30.60 35.90 -50.37
C LEU A 128 31.10 35.63 -48.95
N GLY A 129 30.22 35.15 -48.08
CA GLY A 129 30.54 34.77 -46.71
C GLY A 129 29.27 34.42 -45.96
N ASP A 130 29.36 34.23 -44.66
CA ASP A 130 28.33 34.47 -43.64
C ASP A 130 28.78 33.78 -42.36
N PHE A 131 28.40 32.52 -42.10
CA PHE A 131 28.49 31.92 -40.79
C PHE A 131 28.83 30.42 -40.75
N VAL A 132 29.49 30.00 -39.66
CA VAL A 132 29.59 28.59 -39.26
C VAL A 132 29.07 28.49 -37.82
N PHE A 133 28.02 27.72 -37.61
CA PHE A 133 27.35 27.58 -36.31
C PHE A 133 27.54 26.19 -35.70
N GLU A 134 27.46 26.13 -34.37
CA GLU A 134 27.39 24.90 -33.61
C GLU A 134 25.91 24.49 -33.50
N ASP A 135 25.53 23.50 -34.28
CA ASP A 135 24.18 22.94 -34.30
C ASP A 135 24.00 22.00 -33.11
N THR A 136 23.55 22.56 -32.00
CA THR A 136 23.49 21.85 -30.72
C THR A 136 22.36 20.84 -30.64
N ASN A 137 21.34 21.00 -31.48
CA ASN A 137 20.15 20.15 -31.51
C ASN A 137 20.10 19.23 -32.75
N ASN A 138 21.12 19.29 -33.62
CA ASN A 138 21.27 18.49 -34.83
C ASN A 138 20.09 18.61 -35.80
N ASN A 139 19.48 19.80 -35.91
CA ASN A 139 18.33 20.02 -36.77
C ASN A 139 18.67 20.62 -38.15
N GLY A 140 19.93 21.01 -38.38
CA GLY A 140 20.42 21.58 -39.63
C GLY A 140 20.09 23.06 -39.86
N ILE A 141 19.50 23.73 -38.87
CA ILE A 141 19.03 25.12 -38.92
C ILE A 141 19.77 25.92 -37.85
N GLN A 142 20.28 27.08 -38.22
CA GLN A 142 20.86 28.06 -37.31
C GLN A 142 19.77 28.64 -36.39
N ASP A 143 19.68 28.11 -35.18
CA ASP A 143 18.71 28.53 -34.20
C ASP A 143 19.18 29.73 -33.36
N ALA A 144 18.22 30.46 -32.80
CA ALA A 144 18.51 31.55 -31.89
C ALA A 144 19.19 31.04 -30.61
N GLY A 145 20.48 31.37 -30.43
CA GLY A 145 21.26 30.98 -29.26
C GLY A 145 22.40 30.00 -29.57
N GLU A 146 22.46 29.49 -30.79
CA GLU A 146 23.59 28.70 -31.27
C GLU A 146 24.81 29.58 -31.52
N ASN A 147 25.96 29.12 -31.06
CA ASN A 147 27.20 29.88 -31.13
C ASN A 147 27.89 29.67 -32.46
N GLY A 148 28.64 30.66 -32.92
CA GLY A 148 29.54 30.48 -34.05
C GLY A 148 30.78 29.67 -33.69
N VAL A 149 31.27 28.85 -34.62
CA VAL A 149 32.46 28.03 -34.44
C VAL A 149 33.68 28.74 -35.01
N ALA A 150 34.62 29.08 -34.13
CA ALA A 150 35.82 29.83 -34.50
C ALA A 150 36.93 28.94 -35.10
N GLY A 151 37.69 29.48 -36.05
CA GLY A 151 38.88 28.83 -36.59
C GLY A 151 38.61 27.71 -37.61
N VAL A 152 37.39 27.58 -38.12
CA VAL A 152 37.03 26.63 -39.17
C VAL A 152 37.66 27.09 -40.49
N LEU A 153 38.41 26.21 -41.14
CA LEU A 153 39.06 26.51 -42.41
C LEU A 153 38.03 26.46 -43.54
N VAL A 154 37.87 27.59 -44.24
CA VAL A 154 36.99 27.74 -45.40
C VAL A 154 37.83 27.96 -46.65
N LYS A 155 37.55 27.19 -47.70
CA LYS A 155 38.28 27.24 -48.98
C LYS A 155 37.35 27.69 -50.10
N LEU A 156 37.76 28.69 -50.87
CA LEU A 156 37.03 29.14 -52.05
C LEU A 156 37.32 28.21 -53.23
N GLN A 157 36.28 27.78 -53.95
CA GLN A 157 36.39 26.83 -55.04
C GLN A 157 35.64 27.25 -56.30
N ASN A 158 36.17 26.79 -57.43
CA ASN A 158 35.49 26.82 -58.72
C ASN A 158 34.35 25.78 -58.74
N PRO A 159 33.38 25.90 -59.66
CA PRO A 159 32.26 24.95 -59.77
C PRO A 159 32.70 23.49 -59.92
N ASP A 160 33.84 23.23 -60.56
CA ASP A 160 34.42 21.89 -60.75
C ASP A 160 35.08 21.29 -59.49
N GLY A 161 35.15 22.05 -58.38
CA GLY A 161 35.77 21.64 -57.12
C GLY A 161 37.27 21.92 -57.01
N SER A 162 37.89 22.54 -58.02
CA SER A 162 39.27 23.02 -57.91
C SER A 162 39.35 24.30 -57.09
N ALA A 163 40.49 24.55 -56.45
CA ALA A 163 40.69 25.78 -55.66
C ALA A 163 40.75 27.01 -56.56
N VAL A 164 40.09 28.09 -56.13
CA VAL A 164 40.35 29.43 -56.69
C VAL A 164 41.72 29.89 -56.22
N LEU A 165 42.53 30.44 -57.12
CA LEU A 165 43.89 30.85 -56.84
C LEU A 165 44.03 32.37 -56.81
N ASP A 166 44.88 32.88 -55.90
CA ASP A 166 45.30 34.27 -55.90
C ASP A 166 46.29 34.59 -57.05
N GLY A 167 46.70 35.86 -57.16
CA GLY A 167 47.65 36.30 -58.19
C GLY A 167 49.04 35.66 -58.12
N ASP A 168 49.38 35.02 -56.99
CA ASP A 168 50.62 34.27 -56.79
C ASP A 168 50.45 32.76 -57.04
N GLY A 169 49.23 32.31 -57.34
CA GLY A 169 48.90 30.92 -57.62
C GLY A 169 48.59 30.06 -56.39
N ASN A 170 48.33 30.67 -55.22
CA ASN A 170 47.97 29.95 -54.00
C ASN A 170 46.44 29.86 -53.83
N PRO A 171 45.90 28.76 -53.27
CA PRO A 171 44.48 28.66 -52.92
C PRO A 171 44.00 29.81 -52.02
N ILE A 172 42.87 30.40 -52.36
CA ILE A 172 42.22 31.41 -51.54
C ILE A 172 41.45 30.70 -50.41
N THR A 173 41.84 30.99 -49.17
CA THR A 173 41.25 30.39 -47.97
C THR A 173 41.10 31.44 -46.87
N THR A 174 40.14 31.25 -45.98
CA THR A 174 40.00 32.03 -44.75
C THR A 174 39.71 31.10 -43.57
N ASN A 175 39.81 31.62 -42.35
CA ASN A 175 39.29 30.93 -41.17
C ASN A 175 38.13 31.74 -40.60
N THR A 176 37.13 31.06 -40.05
CA THR A 176 36.05 31.73 -39.33
C THR A 176 36.60 32.52 -38.14
N ALA A 177 36.01 33.68 -37.89
CA ALA A 177 36.33 34.54 -36.77
C ALA A 177 35.80 33.96 -35.44
N ALA A 178 36.06 34.64 -34.32
CA ALA A 178 35.66 34.19 -33.00
C ALA A 178 34.14 34.04 -32.83
N ASP A 179 33.37 34.75 -33.65
CA ASP A 179 31.91 34.70 -33.68
C ASP A 179 31.37 33.72 -34.73
N GLY A 180 32.21 32.95 -35.43
CA GLY A 180 31.80 32.03 -36.50
C GLY A 180 31.75 32.65 -37.90
N SER A 181 31.91 33.96 -38.03
CA SER A 181 31.78 34.62 -39.33
C SER A 181 32.96 34.37 -40.26
N TYR A 182 32.72 34.29 -41.58
CA TYR A 182 33.79 34.26 -42.59
C TYR A 182 33.42 35.11 -43.81
N SER A 183 34.43 35.56 -44.56
CA SER A 183 34.19 36.38 -45.76
C SER A 183 35.33 36.29 -46.77
N PHE A 184 34.95 36.23 -48.04
CA PHE A 184 35.78 36.47 -49.21
C PHE A 184 35.31 37.76 -49.90
N THR A 185 36.24 38.67 -50.15
CA THR A 185 35.98 39.96 -50.80
C THR A 185 36.92 40.16 -51.96
N GLY A 186 36.56 41.03 -52.90
CA GLY A 186 37.40 41.31 -54.07
C GLY A 186 37.35 40.21 -55.12
N LEU A 187 36.25 39.44 -55.17
CA LEU A 187 36.05 38.38 -56.14
C LEU A 187 35.62 38.97 -57.48
N THR A 188 36.12 38.44 -58.60
CA THR A 188 35.54 38.79 -59.90
C THR A 188 34.15 38.18 -60.02
N PRO A 189 33.15 38.87 -60.62
CA PRO A 189 31.84 38.26 -60.90
C PRO A 189 32.00 36.95 -61.66
N GLY A 190 31.19 35.95 -61.30
CA GLY A 190 31.36 34.58 -61.76
C GLY A 190 30.80 33.53 -60.81
N GLU A 191 31.08 32.26 -61.09
CA GLU A 191 30.55 31.13 -60.32
C GLU A 191 31.54 30.62 -59.28
N TYR A 192 31.07 30.39 -58.05
CA TYR A 192 31.88 29.95 -56.92
C TYR A 192 31.13 28.96 -56.02
N LYS A 193 31.86 28.19 -55.23
CA LYS A 193 31.35 27.47 -54.07
C LYS A 193 32.38 27.49 -52.94
N VAL A 194 31.98 27.12 -51.74
CA VAL A 194 32.92 27.01 -50.60
C VAL A 194 33.02 25.58 -50.11
N MET A 195 34.19 25.25 -49.54
CA MET A 195 34.41 24.00 -48.83
C MET A 195 34.83 24.31 -47.39
N PHE A 196 34.00 23.91 -46.45
CA PHE A 196 34.31 23.91 -45.03
C PHE A 196 35.11 22.65 -44.68
N VAL A 197 36.03 22.79 -43.73
CA VAL A 197 36.77 21.65 -43.16
C VAL A 197 36.35 21.51 -41.71
N ALA A 198 35.62 20.44 -41.39
CA ALA A 198 35.20 20.13 -40.03
C ALA A 198 36.43 20.06 -39.10
N PRO A 199 36.43 20.78 -37.96
CA PRO A 199 37.46 20.65 -36.93
C PRO A 199 37.48 19.25 -36.30
N ASP A 200 38.59 18.90 -35.64
CA ASP A 200 38.70 17.66 -34.87
C ASP A 200 37.58 17.59 -33.79
N GLY A 201 36.83 16.48 -33.78
CA GLY A 201 35.73 16.26 -32.83
C GLY A 201 34.39 16.87 -33.23
N PHE A 202 34.28 17.44 -34.44
CA PHE A 202 33.02 17.90 -35.02
C PHE A 202 32.69 17.14 -36.30
N GLU A 203 31.39 17.04 -36.58
CA GLU A 203 30.84 16.55 -37.84
C GLU A 203 29.89 17.61 -38.42
N PHE A 204 29.60 17.55 -39.71
CA PHE A 204 28.62 18.44 -40.33
C PHE A 204 27.20 17.95 -40.04
N THR A 205 26.30 18.88 -39.73
CA THR A 205 24.86 18.60 -39.61
C THR A 205 24.23 18.33 -40.99
N THR A 206 22.93 18.02 -41.01
CA THR A 206 22.16 17.84 -42.25
C THR A 206 22.09 19.14 -43.04
N ALA A 207 22.43 19.08 -44.33
CA ALA A 207 22.41 20.25 -45.20
C ALA A 207 21.02 20.54 -45.80
N ASN A 208 20.79 21.80 -46.19
CA ASN A 208 19.62 22.32 -46.92
C ASN A 208 18.30 22.03 -46.19
N VAL A 209 18.28 22.18 -44.86
CA VAL A 209 17.11 21.88 -44.04
C VAL A 209 16.21 23.09 -43.91
N GLY A 210 14.95 22.91 -44.30
CA GLY A 210 13.97 23.99 -44.32
C GLY A 210 13.87 24.62 -45.70
N GLY A 211 13.36 25.85 -45.76
CA GLY A 211 13.20 26.57 -47.03
C GLY A 211 13.71 28.01 -46.96
N ASN A 212 14.50 28.33 -45.92
CA ASN A 212 15.10 29.64 -45.75
C ASN A 212 16.62 29.51 -45.81
N ASP A 213 17.16 29.77 -47.01
CA ASP A 213 18.57 29.68 -47.41
C ASP A 213 19.54 30.54 -46.57
N SER A 214 19.00 31.43 -45.72
CA SER A 214 19.80 32.38 -44.94
C SER A 214 20.09 31.91 -43.51
N ILE A 215 19.65 30.69 -43.16
CA ILE A 215 19.77 30.14 -41.79
C ILE A 215 19.92 28.62 -41.78
N ASP A 216 20.09 27.96 -42.92
CA ASP A 216 20.31 26.51 -42.96
C ASP A 216 21.78 26.20 -43.25
N SER A 217 22.21 24.99 -42.93
CA SER A 217 23.55 24.55 -43.30
C SER A 217 23.60 24.18 -44.79
N ASP A 218 24.57 24.68 -45.55
CA ASP A 218 24.78 24.31 -46.96
C ASP A 218 25.83 23.21 -47.14
N ALA A 219 26.69 23.05 -46.14
CA ALA A 219 27.82 22.13 -46.19
C ALA A 219 27.37 20.66 -46.29
N ASP A 220 27.68 20.00 -47.40
CA ASP A 220 27.44 18.57 -47.60
C ASP A 220 28.06 17.74 -46.45
N PRO A 221 27.28 16.92 -45.72
CA PRO A 221 27.78 16.20 -44.56
C PRO A 221 29.00 15.30 -44.83
N SER A 222 29.16 14.83 -46.06
CA SER A 222 30.22 13.91 -46.46
C SER A 222 31.54 14.58 -46.80
N ASN A 223 31.53 15.87 -47.16
CA ASN A 223 32.69 16.52 -47.75
C ASN A 223 32.82 18.04 -47.49
N GLY A 224 31.83 18.66 -46.85
CA GLY A 224 31.81 20.06 -46.47
C GLY A 224 31.64 21.06 -47.61
N MET A 225 31.30 20.61 -48.83
CA MET A 225 31.08 21.48 -49.99
C MET A 225 29.66 22.06 -50.00
N THR A 226 29.54 23.30 -50.45
CA THR A 226 28.25 23.92 -50.76
C THR A 226 27.86 23.75 -52.23
N GLN A 227 26.64 24.15 -52.54
CA GLN A 227 26.16 24.47 -53.88
C GLN A 227 27.00 25.58 -54.55
N THR A 228 26.94 25.61 -55.88
CA THR A 228 27.51 26.71 -56.69
C THR A 228 26.58 27.92 -56.66
N VAL A 229 27.14 29.09 -56.38
CA VAL A 229 26.49 30.40 -56.49
C VAL A 229 27.10 31.20 -57.64
N THR A 230 26.31 32.07 -58.26
CA THR A 230 26.78 33.01 -59.30
C THR A 230 26.75 34.41 -58.72
N LEU A 231 27.91 35.06 -58.63
CA LEU A 231 28.05 36.43 -58.15
C LEU A 231 28.02 37.41 -59.31
N SER A 232 27.16 38.41 -59.21
CA SER A 232 27.06 39.55 -60.12
C SER A 232 28.02 40.68 -59.72
N SER A 233 28.24 41.65 -60.61
CA SER A 233 29.00 42.89 -60.30
C SER A 233 28.49 43.55 -59.02
N GLY A 234 29.38 43.65 -58.01
CA GLY A 234 29.11 44.29 -56.72
C GLY A 234 28.22 43.49 -55.75
N GLU A 235 27.89 42.24 -56.07
CA GLU A 235 27.07 41.38 -55.21
C GLU A 235 27.86 40.89 -53.98
N PHE A 236 27.17 40.74 -52.85
CA PHE A 236 27.66 39.99 -51.70
C PHE A 236 26.65 38.89 -51.37
N ASN A 237 27.04 37.62 -51.49
CA ASN A 237 26.21 36.49 -51.11
C ASN A 237 26.47 36.09 -49.65
N ASP A 238 25.41 36.07 -48.84
CA ASP A 238 25.40 35.78 -47.41
C ASP A 238 24.55 34.55 -47.08
N THR A 239 24.59 33.51 -47.92
CA THR A 239 23.70 32.33 -47.82
C THR A 239 24.47 31.01 -47.95
N LEU A 240 25.76 31.01 -47.60
CA LEU A 240 26.59 29.80 -47.65
C LEU A 240 27.13 29.51 -46.26
N ASP A 241 26.39 28.72 -45.50
CA ASP A 241 26.66 28.43 -44.10
C ASP A 241 27.06 26.97 -43.85
N ALA A 242 27.61 26.71 -42.66
CA ALA A 242 27.84 25.35 -42.19
C ALA A 242 27.43 25.17 -40.74
N GLY A 243 26.56 24.21 -40.48
CA GLY A 243 26.27 23.71 -39.13
C GLY A 243 27.21 22.56 -38.76
N LEU A 244 27.75 22.61 -37.55
CA LEU A 244 28.63 21.59 -37.00
C LEU A 244 28.04 21.00 -35.71
N ILE A 245 28.01 19.68 -35.62
CA ILE A 245 27.62 18.93 -34.41
C ILE A 245 28.86 18.38 -33.71
N GLN A 246 28.85 18.36 -32.39
CA GLN A 246 29.83 17.61 -31.59
C GLN A 246 29.21 16.27 -31.17
N PRO A 247 29.74 15.11 -31.61
CA PRO A 247 29.25 13.82 -31.16
C PRO A 247 29.43 13.66 -29.64
N ASN A 248 28.33 13.34 -28.95
CA ASN A 248 28.24 13.13 -27.52
C ASN A 248 27.40 11.87 -27.25
N PRO A 249 28.00 10.67 -27.38
CA PRO A 249 27.32 9.42 -27.04
C PRO A 249 27.06 9.38 -25.53
N SER A 250 25.80 9.21 -25.15
CA SER A 250 25.37 9.11 -23.75
C SER A 250 24.18 8.17 -23.67
N ILE A 251 24.17 7.32 -22.67
CA ILE A 251 23.16 6.30 -22.46
C ILE A 251 22.83 6.24 -20.97
N ASP A 252 21.60 5.88 -20.66
CA ASP A 252 21.03 5.85 -19.32
C ASP A 252 20.24 4.54 -19.18
N ILE A 253 20.30 3.91 -18.01
CA ILE A 253 19.52 2.71 -17.69
C ILE A 253 18.79 2.92 -16.37
N GLU A 254 17.50 2.63 -16.36
CA GLU A 254 16.66 2.66 -15.16
C GLU A 254 16.10 1.26 -14.91
N LYS A 255 16.19 0.75 -13.68
CA LYS A 255 15.89 -0.65 -13.36
C LYS A 255 14.81 -0.77 -12.29
N PHE A 256 13.78 -1.52 -12.67
CA PHE A 256 12.64 -1.79 -11.80
C PHE A 256 12.60 -3.26 -11.38
N THR A 257 12.16 -3.50 -10.14
CA THR A 257 11.80 -4.83 -9.65
C THR A 257 10.28 -4.89 -9.45
N ASN A 258 9.60 -5.80 -10.14
CA ASN A 258 8.14 -5.91 -10.20
C ASN A 258 7.42 -4.58 -10.52
N GLY A 259 8.07 -3.72 -11.31
CA GLY A 259 7.54 -2.41 -11.70
C GLY A 259 7.77 -1.29 -10.67
N VAL A 260 8.50 -1.56 -9.60
CA VAL A 260 8.92 -0.57 -8.60
C VAL A 260 10.37 -0.19 -8.87
N ASP A 261 10.63 1.11 -8.96
CA ASP A 261 11.97 1.69 -8.89
C ASP A 261 12.41 1.55 -7.43
N ALA A 262 13.37 0.65 -7.20
CA ALA A 262 13.76 0.16 -5.90
C ALA A 262 15.26 0.38 -5.67
N ASP A 263 15.70 1.60 -5.94
CA ASP A 263 17.06 2.10 -5.72
C ASP A 263 17.59 1.87 -4.31
N THR A 264 16.68 1.90 -3.33
CA THR A 264 17.01 1.72 -1.92
C THR A 264 16.29 0.53 -1.29
N PRO A 265 16.84 -0.09 -0.23
CA PRO A 265 16.16 -1.14 0.51
C PRO A 265 14.80 -0.73 1.07
N GLU A 266 14.60 0.55 1.39
CA GLU A 266 13.32 1.07 1.90
C GLU A 266 12.23 1.14 0.83
N GLU A 267 12.60 1.20 -0.44
CA GLU A 267 11.71 1.19 -1.60
C GLU A 267 11.50 -0.22 -2.16
N ALA A 268 12.21 -1.20 -1.59
CA ALA A 268 12.17 -2.58 -2.04
C ALA A 268 10.76 -3.19 -1.95
N PRO A 269 10.21 -3.75 -3.03
CA PRO A 269 8.98 -4.53 -2.95
C PRO A 269 9.19 -5.79 -2.10
N GLU A 270 8.17 -6.12 -1.32
CA GLU A 270 8.09 -7.38 -0.59
C GLU A 270 7.59 -8.49 -1.51
N ILE A 271 8.37 -9.57 -1.63
CA ILE A 271 8.07 -10.69 -2.54
C ILE A 271 8.18 -12.01 -1.78
N ALA A 272 7.13 -12.83 -1.81
CA ALA A 272 7.13 -14.12 -1.14
C ALA A 272 8.19 -15.06 -1.74
N VAL A 273 8.84 -15.86 -0.89
CA VAL A 273 9.84 -16.83 -1.33
C VAL A 273 9.21 -17.81 -2.33
N GLY A 274 9.84 -17.98 -3.49
CA GLY A 274 9.33 -18.84 -4.56
C GLY A 274 8.41 -18.16 -5.58
N ASP A 275 7.97 -16.92 -5.33
CA ASP A 275 7.21 -16.14 -6.31
C ASP A 275 8.09 -15.62 -7.45
N THR A 276 7.45 -15.25 -8.55
CA THR A 276 8.16 -14.70 -9.72
C THR A 276 8.61 -13.26 -9.44
N VAL A 277 9.89 -13.00 -9.69
CA VAL A 277 10.45 -11.64 -9.73
C VAL A 277 10.63 -11.25 -11.18
N THR A 278 10.19 -10.04 -11.54
CA THR A 278 10.35 -9.47 -12.88
C THR A 278 11.24 -8.24 -12.79
N TRP A 279 12.38 -8.26 -13.47
CA TRP A 279 13.23 -7.09 -13.65
C TRP A 279 12.96 -6.48 -15.02
N THR A 280 12.72 -5.18 -15.05
CA THR A 280 12.65 -4.39 -16.28
C THR A 280 13.76 -3.36 -16.29
N TYR A 281 14.35 -3.17 -17.47
CA TYR A 281 15.48 -2.28 -17.68
C TYR A 281 15.10 -1.32 -18.81
N GLU A 282 14.90 -0.05 -18.49
CA GLU A 282 14.60 1.01 -19.44
C GLU A 282 15.90 1.69 -19.87
N VAL A 283 16.31 1.47 -21.11
CA VAL A 283 17.55 1.99 -21.68
C VAL A 283 17.23 3.17 -22.57
N THR A 284 17.72 4.36 -22.23
CA THR A 284 17.47 5.61 -22.95
C THR A 284 18.75 6.16 -23.55
N ASN A 285 18.71 6.54 -24.83
CA ASN A 285 19.81 7.31 -25.42
C ASN A 285 19.65 8.79 -25.05
N THR A 286 20.48 9.25 -24.12
CA THR A 286 20.49 10.64 -23.63
C THR A 286 21.47 11.53 -24.42
N GLY A 287 22.23 10.94 -25.34
CA GLY A 287 23.18 11.61 -26.22
C GLY A 287 22.61 12.00 -27.57
N ASN A 288 23.45 12.54 -28.46
CA ASN A 288 23.08 12.92 -29.83
C ASN A 288 23.59 11.93 -30.90
N VAL A 289 24.25 10.85 -30.48
CA VAL A 289 24.74 9.77 -31.35
C VAL A 289 23.76 8.62 -31.26
N SER A 290 23.26 8.12 -32.39
CA SER A 290 22.37 6.95 -32.40
C SER A 290 23.16 5.65 -32.29
N PHE A 291 22.61 4.64 -31.63
CA PHE A 291 23.27 3.34 -31.44
C PHE A 291 22.56 2.23 -32.22
N ASP A 292 23.31 1.41 -32.95
CA ASP A 292 22.75 0.20 -33.55
C ASP A 292 22.40 -0.83 -32.47
N ALA A 293 21.34 -1.61 -32.66
CA ALA A 293 20.94 -2.67 -31.72
C ALA A 293 22.06 -3.66 -31.37
N SER A 294 23.03 -3.85 -32.27
CA SER A 294 24.19 -4.72 -32.04
C SER A 294 25.28 -4.12 -31.14
N GLU A 295 25.24 -2.82 -30.91
CA GLU A 295 26.18 -2.09 -30.06
C GLU A 295 25.72 -2.04 -28.61
N ILE A 296 24.41 -2.16 -28.38
CA ILE A 296 23.80 -2.10 -27.05
C ILE A 296 23.90 -3.45 -26.35
N VAL A 297 24.53 -3.47 -25.19
CA VAL A 297 24.63 -4.65 -24.34
C VAL A 297 24.07 -4.32 -22.96
N VAL A 298 22.98 -4.98 -22.58
CA VAL A 298 22.41 -4.90 -21.23
C VAL A 298 22.84 -6.12 -20.43
N THR A 299 23.39 -5.90 -19.26
CA THR A 299 23.83 -6.93 -18.32
C THR A 299 23.30 -6.68 -16.92
N ASP A 300 23.28 -7.73 -16.12
CA ASP A 300 22.91 -7.71 -14.71
C ASP A 300 23.96 -8.54 -13.96
N ASP A 301 24.42 -8.06 -12.82
CA ASP A 301 25.47 -8.71 -12.04
C ASP A 301 25.06 -10.09 -11.49
N GLN A 302 23.76 -10.31 -11.27
CA GLN A 302 23.19 -11.58 -10.82
C GLN A 302 22.57 -12.39 -11.97
N GLU A 303 21.91 -11.74 -12.93
CA GLU A 303 21.15 -12.39 -14.00
C GLU A 303 21.93 -12.58 -15.32
N GLY A 304 23.10 -11.95 -15.46
CA GLY A 304 23.95 -12.01 -16.65
C GLY A 304 23.44 -11.14 -17.80
N ILE A 305 23.63 -11.56 -19.05
CA ILE A 305 23.23 -10.77 -20.23
C ILE A 305 21.70 -10.81 -20.40
N ILE A 306 21.08 -9.64 -20.56
CA ILE A 306 19.64 -9.48 -20.77
C ILE A 306 19.37 -9.21 -22.26
N THR A 307 18.69 -10.14 -22.93
CA THR A 307 18.48 -10.08 -24.40
C THR A 307 17.01 -9.90 -24.80
N ASN A 308 16.08 -9.99 -23.86
CA ASN A 308 14.65 -9.97 -24.16
C ASN A 308 14.12 -8.53 -24.12
N ILE A 309 14.00 -7.92 -25.30
CA ILE A 309 13.41 -6.59 -25.49
C ILE A 309 11.89 -6.75 -25.60
N ILE A 310 11.15 -6.09 -24.71
CA ILE A 310 9.68 -6.08 -24.70
C ILE A 310 9.09 -4.82 -25.36
N ASN A 311 9.88 -3.75 -25.49
CA ASN A 311 9.54 -2.54 -26.23
C ASN A 311 10.80 -1.97 -26.88
N GLN A 312 10.79 -1.77 -28.20
CA GLN A 312 11.94 -1.29 -28.97
C GLN A 312 11.62 0.04 -29.68
N GLY A 313 10.85 0.91 -29.02
CA GLY A 313 10.45 2.21 -29.56
C GLY A 313 9.75 2.09 -30.92
N ASP A 314 10.37 2.62 -31.98
CA ASP A 314 9.83 2.59 -33.34
C ASP A 314 10.16 1.31 -34.14
N GLY A 315 11.05 0.46 -33.61
CA GLY A 315 11.38 -0.86 -34.13
C GLY A 315 12.29 -0.89 -35.35
N ASP A 316 13.03 0.18 -35.64
CA ASP A 316 13.96 0.25 -36.77
C ASP A 316 15.36 -0.37 -36.49
N ASN A 317 15.61 -0.79 -35.23
CA ASN A 317 16.88 -1.32 -34.68
C ASN A 317 17.98 -0.27 -34.45
N ILE A 318 17.61 1.00 -34.38
CA ILE A 318 18.48 2.10 -34.02
C ILE A 318 17.89 2.73 -32.77
N LEU A 319 18.67 2.88 -31.71
CA LEU A 319 18.27 3.65 -30.54
C LEU A 319 18.60 5.11 -30.80
N ALA A 320 17.65 5.87 -31.35
CA ALA A 320 17.82 7.28 -31.69
C ALA A 320 17.91 8.17 -30.44
N SER A 321 18.41 9.40 -30.59
CA SER A 321 18.48 10.37 -29.50
C SER A 321 17.09 10.59 -28.88
N GLY A 322 16.99 10.44 -27.56
CA GLY A 322 15.76 10.58 -26.79
C GLY A 322 14.81 9.38 -26.84
N GLU A 323 15.18 8.29 -27.52
CA GLU A 323 14.42 7.05 -27.56
C GLU A 323 14.75 6.15 -26.36
N THR A 324 13.77 5.37 -25.91
CA THR A 324 13.89 4.39 -24.81
C THR A 324 13.48 2.99 -25.26
N TRP A 325 14.32 1.99 -24.99
CA TRP A 325 14.01 0.57 -25.17
C TRP A 325 13.85 -0.12 -23.81
N VAL A 326 12.90 -1.04 -23.71
CA VAL A 326 12.60 -1.76 -22.46
C VAL A 326 12.97 -3.22 -22.62
N TYR A 327 13.89 -3.68 -21.76
CA TYR A 327 14.28 -5.07 -21.62
C TYR A 327 13.61 -5.70 -20.41
N GLN A 328 13.41 -7.01 -20.42
CA GLN A 328 12.79 -7.72 -19.31
C GLN A 328 13.43 -9.08 -19.06
N LYS A 329 13.60 -9.41 -17.78
CA LYS A 329 14.01 -10.71 -17.29
C LYS A 329 13.10 -11.16 -16.16
N THR A 330 12.85 -12.46 -16.05
CA THR A 330 12.16 -13.05 -14.90
C THR A 330 13.03 -14.07 -14.18
N GLY A 331 12.84 -14.15 -12.87
CA GLY A 331 13.47 -15.08 -11.95
C GLY A 331 12.50 -15.51 -10.85
N ILE A 332 13.04 -16.16 -9.81
CA ILE A 332 12.27 -16.62 -8.64
C ILE A 332 12.87 -15.98 -7.40
N ALA A 333 12.02 -15.42 -6.53
CA ALA A 333 12.42 -14.80 -5.28
C ALA A 333 13.10 -15.84 -4.39
N GLN A 334 14.33 -15.54 -3.98
CA GLN A 334 15.13 -16.42 -3.14
C GLN A 334 14.71 -16.29 -1.68
N ASN A 335 15.07 -17.27 -0.86
CA ASN A 335 14.98 -17.11 0.58
C ASN A 335 16.19 -16.28 1.06
N LEU A 336 15.90 -15.10 1.59
CA LEU A 336 16.82 -14.10 2.12
C LEU A 336 16.88 -14.15 3.65
N THR A 337 16.10 -15.02 4.30
CA THR A 337 16.22 -15.25 5.76
C THR A 337 17.57 -15.92 6.05
N GLY A 338 18.34 -15.31 6.96
CA GLY A 338 19.70 -15.77 7.27
C GLY A 338 20.14 -15.44 8.70
N SER A 339 21.25 -16.07 9.10
CA SER A 339 21.95 -15.83 10.35
C SER A 339 22.73 -14.51 10.22
N GLY A 340 22.21 -13.44 10.82
CA GLY A 340 22.77 -12.07 10.68
C GLY A 340 22.52 -11.18 11.91
N GLY A 341 21.48 -11.49 12.67
CA GLY A 341 21.15 -10.78 13.90
C GLY A 341 22.11 -11.06 15.07
N GLY A 342 21.90 -10.36 16.18
CA GLY A 342 22.71 -10.53 17.38
C GLY A 342 22.63 -11.95 17.95
N THR A 343 23.78 -12.52 18.36
CA THR A 343 23.80 -13.80 19.08
C THR A 343 23.25 -13.62 20.50
N GLU A 344 22.18 -14.35 20.81
CA GLU A 344 21.62 -14.41 22.15
C GLU A 344 22.00 -15.73 22.84
N THR A 345 22.20 -15.68 24.17
CA THR A 345 22.57 -16.85 24.96
C THR A 345 21.59 -17.09 26.10
N PHE A 346 20.76 -18.13 25.97
CA PHE A 346 19.97 -18.64 27.08
C PHE A 346 20.85 -19.36 28.09
N ASN A 347 20.69 -19.03 29.38
CA ASN A 347 21.38 -19.70 30.49
C ASN A 347 20.36 -20.43 31.37
N PHE A 348 20.34 -21.75 31.31
CA PHE A 348 19.29 -22.54 31.96
C PHE A 348 19.64 -23.01 33.39
N THR A 349 20.43 -22.22 34.12
CA THR A 349 20.85 -22.58 35.47
C THR A 349 19.80 -22.22 36.51
N GLY A 350 19.57 -23.10 37.48
CA GLY A 350 18.58 -22.88 38.54
C GLY A 350 18.85 -23.67 39.82
N ASN A 351 17.84 -23.73 40.69
CA ASN A 351 17.87 -24.48 41.94
C ASN A 351 16.51 -25.17 42.21
N SER A 352 16.00 -25.92 41.23
CA SER A 352 14.78 -26.72 41.40
C SER A 352 15.00 -27.94 42.30
N GLY A 353 13.90 -28.53 42.78
CA GLY A 353 13.92 -29.88 43.34
C GLY A 353 14.40 -30.91 42.32
N LEU A 354 14.67 -32.14 42.79
CA LEU A 354 15.06 -33.27 41.94
C LEU A 354 13.87 -33.88 41.17
N ASP A 355 12.64 -33.51 41.55
CA ASP A 355 11.38 -34.02 41.01
C ASP A 355 10.24 -33.00 41.29
N GLY A 356 9.09 -33.16 40.62
CA GLY A 356 7.93 -32.29 40.71
C GLY A 356 6.75 -32.75 39.84
N SER A 357 5.85 -31.83 39.49
CA SER A 357 4.74 -32.15 38.59
C SER A 357 5.25 -32.40 37.17
N GLU A 358 4.96 -33.58 36.62
CA GLU A 358 5.20 -33.91 35.20
C GLU A 358 4.52 -32.88 34.29
N GLY A 359 5.17 -32.55 33.17
CA GLY A 359 4.65 -31.58 32.20
C GLY A 359 4.83 -30.11 32.60
N ASN A 360 5.68 -29.82 33.59
CA ASN A 360 5.94 -28.43 33.95
C ASN A 360 6.69 -27.69 32.83
N ILE A 361 6.21 -26.48 32.51
CA ILE A 361 6.83 -25.59 31.52
C ILE A 361 7.66 -24.53 32.25
N ARG A 362 8.85 -24.23 31.74
CA ARG A 362 9.72 -23.16 32.23
C ARG A 362 9.96 -22.14 31.13
N THR A 363 9.78 -20.86 31.46
CA THR A 363 10.09 -19.75 30.56
C THR A 363 11.46 -19.17 30.88
N PHE A 364 12.26 -18.94 29.84
CA PHE A 364 13.53 -18.23 29.90
C PHE A 364 13.53 -17.10 28.87
N SER A 365 14.33 -16.07 29.09
CA SER A 365 14.47 -14.94 28.16
C SER A 365 15.95 -14.60 27.97
N ALA A 366 16.31 -14.21 26.75
CA ALA A 366 17.62 -13.68 26.35
C ALA A 366 17.40 -12.60 25.28
N GLY A 367 17.84 -11.37 25.55
CA GLY A 367 17.42 -10.22 24.76
C GLY A 367 15.90 -10.05 24.77
N ASP A 368 15.34 -9.84 23.59
CA ASP A 368 13.89 -9.72 23.36
C ASP A 368 13.20 -11.08 23.14
N ILE A 369 13.98 -12.15 22.97
CA ILE A 369 13.48 -13.49 22.69
C ILE A 369 13.17 -14.21 23.99
N SER A 370 12.00 -14.85 24.04
CA SER A 370 11.63 -15.77 25.12
C SER A 370 11.49 -17.19 24.61
N VAL A 371 11.75 -18.16 25.48
CA VAL A 371 11.58 -19.59 25.17
C VAL A 371 10.84 -20.29 26.30
N LYS A 372 9.78 -21.02 25.97
CA LYS A 372 9.13 -21.98 26.86
C LYS A 372 9.78 -23.34 26.65
N THR A 373 10.04 -24.03 27.75
CA THR A 373 10.76 -25.31 27.75
C THR A 373 10.05 -26.34 28.60
N SER A 374 9.96 -27.56 28.09
CA SER A 374 9.25 -28.68 28.72
C SER A 374 10.00 -30.00 28.50
N ALA A 375 9.61 -31.04 29.22
CA ALA A 375 10.26 -32.34 29.18
C ALA A 375 9.28 -33.48 28.87
N PHE A 376 9.75 -34.45 28.10
CA PHE A 376 9.04 -35.67 27.77
C PHE A 376 9.97 -36.87 27.85
N SER A 377 9.38 -38.06 27.97
CA SER A 377 10.10 -39.33 27.91
C SER A 377 9.39 -40.32 27.00
N ARG A 378 10.13 -41.14 26.28
CA ARG A 378 9.58 -42.17 25.39
C ARG A 378 9.99 -43.55 25.89
N ASP A 379 9.03 -44.45 26.01
CA ASP A 379 9.32 -45.83 26.42
C ASP A 379 9.77 -46.72 25.24
N SER A 380 10.19 -47.96 25.54
CA SER A 380 10.62 -48.92 24.53
C SER A 380 9.51 -49.38 23.56
N TYR A 381 8.24 -49.07 23.86
CA TYR A 381 7.10 -49.34 22.99
C TYR A 381 6.75 -48.14 22.10
N GLY A 382 7.47 -47.02 22.24
CA GLY A 382 7.26 -45.79 21.49
C GLY A 382 6.21 -44.86 22.07
N VAL A 383 5.80 -45.06 23.32
CA VAL A 383 4.80 -44.22 24.00
C VAL A 383 5.49 -43.02 24.64
N PHE A 384 5.02 -41.81 24.34
CA PHE A 384 5.46 -40.57 24.97
C PHE A 384 4.66 -40.29 26.24
N ASP A 385 5.37 -39.94 27.31
CA ASP A 385 4.83 -39.40 28.56
C ASP A 385 5.46 -38.05 28.85
N GLN A 386 4.71 -37.13 29.48
CA GLN A 386 5.29 -35.91 30.04
C GLN A 386 6.24 -36.25 31.19
N ALA A 387 7.30 -35.47 31.33
CA ALA A 387 8.29 -35.65 32.39
C ALA A 387 8.50 -34.35 33.16
N PHE A 388 9.18 -34.42 34.30
CA PHE A 388 9.52 -33.23 35.08
C PHE A 388 10.79 -32.58 34.52
N LEU A 389 10.71 -31.30 34.14
CA LEU A 389 11.86 -30.48 33.74
C LEU A 389 12.46 -29.76 34.96
N GLY A 390 13.60 -30.22 35.44
CA GLY A 390 14.39 -29.57 36.48
C GLY A 390 15.40 -28.56 35.91
N SER A 391 15.70 -27.49 36.67
CA SER A 391 16.74 -26.51 36.35
C SER A 391 17.73 -26.40 37.50
N PHE A 392 19.00 -26.72 37.23
CA PHE A 392 20.07 -26.86 38.23
C PHE A 392 21.27 -25.97 37.89
N SER A 393 22.23 -25.81 38.80
CA SER A 393 23.47 -25.06 38.52
C SER A 393 24.27 -25.59 37.32
N SER A 394 24.06 -26.86 36.99
CA SER A 394 24.64 -27.54 35.83
C SER A 394 23.77 -27.52 34.57
N GLY A 395 22.56 -26.93 34.59
CA GLY A 395 21.64 -26.89 33.45
C GLY A 395 20.32 -27.64 33.67
N LEU A 396 19.50 -27.70 32.61
CA LEU A 396 18.25 -28.45 32.57
C LEU A 396 18.49 -29.96 32.62
N GLY A 397 17.67 -30.67 33.37
CA GLY A 397 17.63 -32.14 33.40
C GLY A 397 16.19 -32.63 33.47
N VAL A 398 15.97 -33.87 33.05
CA VAL A 398 14.65 -34.51 32.99
C VAL A 398 14.58 -35.55 34.09
N THR A 399 13.46 -35.63 34.79
CA THR A 399 13.13 -36.76 35.67
C THR A 399 11.85 -37.39 35.13
N ASP A 400 11.94 -38.63 34.64
CA ASP A 400 10.82 -39.36 34.07
C ASP A 400 10.27 -40.44 35.02
N ALA A 401 9.15 -41.05 34.62
CA ALA A 401 8.43 -42.04 35.42
C ALA A 401 9.27 -43.27 35.83
N SER A 402 10.37 -43.57 35.12
CA SER A 402 11.28 -44.67 35.47
C SER A 402 12.27 -44.32 36.59
N GLU A 403 12.42 -43.03 36.93
CA GLU A 403 13.45 -42.53 37.84
C GLU A 403 12.95 -42.22 39.25
N GLY A 404 11.63 -42.30 39.47
CA GLY A 404 10.99 -41.96 40.73
C GLY A 404 11.26 -40.50 41.11
N ASN A 405 11.81 -40.24 42.29
CA ASN A 405 11.99 -38.88 42.80
C ASN A 405 13.32 -38.20 42.39
N GLY A 406 14.03 -38.71 41.37
CA GLY A 406 15.30 -38.17 40.88
C GLY A 406 16.49 -38.27 41.86
N GLY A 407 16.31 -38.90 43.03
CA GLY A 407 17.27 -38.94 44.15
C GLY A 407 18.59 -39.69 43.88
N ASN A 408 18.66 -40.47 42.79
CA ASN A 408 19.86 -41.25 42.43
C ASN A 408 20.83 -40.49 41.51
N GLY A 409 20.62 -39.19 41.31
CA GLY A 409 21.45 -38.37 40.42
C GLY A 409 21.18 -38.61 38.93
N LEU A 410 20.01 -39.17 38.63
CA LEU A 410 19.59 -39.55 37.29
C LEU A 410 18.89 -38.42 36.53
N HIS A 411 18.36 -37.40 37.23
CA HIS A 411 17.71 -36.20 36.67
C HIS A 411 18.51 -35.48 35.55
N ARG A 412 18.48 -36.00 34.33
CA ARG A 412 19.33 -35.68 33.19
C ARG A 412 18.55 -35.94 31.92
N VAL A 413 18.98 -35.31 30.84
CA VAL A 413 18.54 -35.74 29.52
C VAL A 413 19.36 -36.99 29.20
N ASP A 414 18.70 -38.14 29.13
CA ASP A 414 19.33 -39.44 28.88
C ASP A 414 18.43 -40.39 28.09
N ASN A 415 19.02 -41.48 27.61
CA ASN A 415 18.33 -42.58 26.93
C ASN A 415 18.33 -43.87 27.77
N VAL A 416 18.47 -43.75 29.10
CA VAL A 416 18.67 -44.90 29.98
C VAL A 416 17.31 -45.33 30.53
N TYR A 417 16.86 -46.50 30.10
CA TYR A 417 15.51 -47.05 30.34
C TYR A 417 14.40 -46.37 29.53
N ARG A 418 14.42 -45.05 29.42
CA ARG A 418 13.52 -44.26 28.56
C ARG A 418 14.34 -43.19 27.84
N ASP A 419 13.86 -42.77 26.66
CA ASP A 419 14.48 -41.70 25.90
C ASP A 419 13.90 -40.36 26.35
N ASN A 420 14.73 -39.48 26.91
CA ASN A 420 14.31 -38.19 27.42
C ASN A 420 14.52 -37.08 26.37
N TYR A 421 13.52 -36.22 26.25
CA TYR A 421 13.44 -35.12 25.30
C TYR A 421 13.20 -33.81 26.05
N VAL A 422 13.83 -32.74 25.58
CA VAL A 422 13.54 -31.37 26.00
C VAL A 422 13.06 -30.60 24.78
N LEU A 423 11.85 -30.08 24.87
CA LEU A 423 11.22 -29.24 23.85
C LEU A 423 11.44 -27.77 24.22
N PHE A 424 11.86 -26.98 23.25
CA PHE A 424 12.05 -25.53 23.29
C PHE A 424 11.11 -24.88 22.27
N GLU A 425 10.30 -23.94 22.71
CA GLU A 425 9.31 -23.22 21.92
C GLU A 425 9.60 -21.73 22.06
N PHE A 426 10.07 -21.09 20.98
CA PHE A 426 10.54 -19.70 20.98
C PHE A 426 9.39 -18.74 20.63
N SER A 427 9.46 -17.52 21.18
CA SER A 427 8.50 -16.43 20.92
C SER A 427 8.52 -15.91 19.48
N GLU A 428 9.56 -16.25 18.72
CA GLU A 428 9.79 -15.89 17.32
C GLU A 428 10.70 -16.94 16.67
N SER A 429 10.85 -16.90 15.34
CA SER A 429 11.79 -17.77 14.63
C SER A 429 13.23 -17.37 14.94
N VAL A 430 14.07 -18.36 15.22
CA VAL A 430 15.49 -18.18 15.55
C VAL A 430 16.34 -19.14 14.74
N VAL A 431 17.58 -18.76 14.46
CA VAL A 431 18.59 -19.70 14.00
C VAL A 431 19.26 -20.27 15.25
N VAL A 432 18.95 -21.52 15.61
CA VAL A 432 19.70 -22.17 16.71
C VAL A 432 21.16 -22.32 16.29
N ASP A 433 22.15 -22.19 17.16
CA ASP A 433 23.57 -22.39 16.78
C ASP A 433 24.09 -23.63 17.50
N ARG A 434 24.29 -23.50 18.81
CA ARG A 434 24.93 -24.55 19.61
C ARG A 434 24.41 -24.57 21.04
N THR A 435 24.50 -25.74 21.66
CA THR A 435 24.12 -25.94 23.05
C THR A 435 25.30 -26.39 23.93
N LEU A 436 25.42 -25.81 25.12
CA LEU A 436 26.44 -26.22 26.09
C LEU A 436 25.90 -27.38 26.91
N LEU A 437 26.41 -28.58 26.63
CA LEU A 437 26.14 -29.78 27.41
C LEU A 437 27.07 -29.81 28.64
N ALA A 438 26.49 -30.03 29.80
CA ALA A 438 27.19 -30.12 31.08
C ALA A 438 26.76 -31.35 31.87
N SER A 439 27.48 -31.65 32.96
CA SER A 439 27.24 -32.87 33.75
C SER A 439 27.25 -34.14 32.88
N VAL A 440 28.10 -34.18 31.85
CA VAL A 440 28.16 -35.24 30.85
C VAL A 440 28.61 -36.58 31.46
N GLY A 441 27.94 -37.67 31.09
CA GLY A 441 28.33 -39.04 31.41
C GLY A 441 28.57 -39.85 30.13
N ALA A 442 29.54 -40.77 30.14
CA ALA A 442 29.99 -41.46 28.92
C ALA A 442 30.32 -40.45 27.80
N ASP A 443 30.07 -40.76 26.53
CA ASP A 443 30.24 -39.88 25.37
C ASP A 443 29.08 -38.90 25.19
N SER A 444 27.86 -39.25 25.63
CA SER A 444 26.66 -38.41 25.53
C SER A 444 26.48 -37.76 24.16
N ASP A 445 26.00 -38.56 23.23
CA ASP A 445 25.52 -38.15 21.92
C ASP A 445 24.10 -37.58 22.04
N ILE A 446 23.75 -36.66 21.12
CA ILE A 446 22.42 -36.05 21.08
C ILE A 446 21.80 -36.18 19.69
N THR A 447 20.48 -36.30 19.67
CA THR A 447 19.67 -36.07 18.46
C THR A 447 18.91 -34.76 18.67
N TYR A 448 18.83 -33.92 17.65
CA TYR A 448 18.04 -32.70 17.69
C TYR A 448 17.17 -32.53 16.46
N TRP A 449 16.09 -31.76 16.64
CA TRP A 449 15.13 -31.38 15.59
C TRP A 449 14.90 -29.89 15.62
N VAL A 450 14.84 -29.26 14.45
CA VAL A 450 14.53 -27.84 14.28
C VAL A 450 13.38 -27.74 13.29
N GLY A 451 12.42 -26.87 13.56
CA GLY A 451 11.39 -26.55 12.59
C GLY A 451 10.52 -25.39 13.01
N THR A 452 9.57 -25.08 12.13
CA THR A 452 8.57 -24.05 12.38
C THR A 452 7.23 -24.69 12.72
N VAL A 453 6.65 -24.26 13.84
CA VAL A 453 5.31 -24.62 14.29
C VAL A 453 4.52 -23.33 14.47
N ASN A 454 3.20 -23.37 14.33
CA ASN A 454 2.37 -22.17 14.50
C ASN A 454 2.24 -21.83 15.99
N ASP A 455 2.66 -20.62 16.35
CA ASP A 455 2.63 -20.04 17.70
C ASP A 455 2.92 -21.02 18.85
N PRO A 456 4.07 -21.73 18.81
CA PRO A 456 4.39 -22.75 19.81
C PRO A 456 4.66 -22.11 21.18
N PHE A 457 5.00 -20.81 21.21
CA PHE A 457 5.23 -20.11 22.46
C PHE A 457 3.93 -19.91 23.25
N ASN A 458 2.79 -19.63 22.62
CA ASN A 458 1.52 -19.52 23.33
C ASN A 458 0.75 -20.84 23.35
N ASN A 459 0.90 -21.67 22.32
CA ASN A 459 0.22 -22.97 22.17
C ASN A 459 1.18 -24.14 22.41
N HIS A 460 1.33 -24.53 23.69
CA HIS A 460 2.27 -25.57 24.10
C HIS A 460 2.00 -26.93 23.41
N ASN A 461 3.03 -27.50 22.78
CA ASN A 461 2.95 -28.74 22.02
C ASN A 461 3.21 -29.99 22.87
N ILE A 462 2.59 -31.11 22.46
CA ILE A 462 2.84 -32.44 23.02
C ILE A 462 3.67 -33.26 22.05
N LEU A 463 4.80 -33.80 22.51
CA LEU A 463 5.66 -34.61 21.65
C LEU A 463 5.02 -35.93 21.25
N SER A 464 5.18 -36.27 19.97
CA SER A 464 4.77 -37.53 19.34
C SER A 464 5.70 -37.82 18.17
N ASP A 465 5.71 -39.07 17.69
CA ASP A 465 6.47 -39.43 16.48
C ASP A 465 6.02 -38.59 15.27
N SER A 466 4.71 -38.28 15.16
CA SER A 466 4.17 -37.42 14.11
C SER A 466 4.67 -35.99 14.19
N PHE A 467 4.75 -35.42 15.40
CA PHE A 467 5.27 -34.06 15.61
C PHE A 467 6.76 -33.97 15.27
N LEU A 468 7.57 -34.94 15.71
CA LEU A 468 8.99 -34.95 15.36
C LEU A 468 9.20 -35.09 13.85
N SER A 469 8.33 -35.83 13.16
CA SER A 469 8.37 -35.98 11.70
C SER A 469 7.88 -34.77 10.91
N SER A 470 7.15 -33.85 11.55
CA SER A 470 6.70 -32.61 10.92
C SER A 470 7.70 -31.46 11.02
N LEU A 471 8.78 -31.61 11.80
CA LEU A 471 9.83 -30.61 11.90
C LEU A 471 10.77 -30.68 10.68
N ASP A 472 11.23 -29.51 10.25
CA ASP A 472 11.90 -29.29 8.97
C ASP A 472 13.27 -29.99 8.87
N PHE A 473 13.96 -30.15 10.00
CA PHE A 473 15.32 -30.66 10.05
C PHE A 473 15.55 -31.55 11.28
N SER A 474 16.36 -32.60 11.13
CA SER A 474 16.86 -33.40 12.26
C SER A 474 18.24 -33.98 11.99
N GLN A 475 19.08 -34.04 13.02
CA GLN A 475 20.44 -34.54 12.92
C GLN A 475 20.98 -35.07 14.26
N ASP A 476 21.92 -36.01 14.18
CA ASP A 476 22.70 -36.50 15.32
C ASP A 476 24.01 -35.71 15.48
N ASN A 477 24.36 -35.30 16.71
CA ASN A 477 25.65 -34.72 17.07
C ASN A 477 26.44 -35.70 17.98
N ASN A 478 27.27 -36.51 17.34
CA ASN A 478 28.01 -37.60 17.99
C ASN A 478 29.43 -37.21 18.40
N THR A 479 29.92 -37.73 19.52
CA THR A 479 31.25 -37.47 20.07
C THR A 479 31.83 -38.69 20.78
N ASN A 480 33.10 -38.62 21.18
CA ASN A 480 33.75 -39.60 22.06
C ASN A 480 34.17 -38.95 23.40
N SER A 481 33.67 -37.75 23.70
CA SER A 481 34.13 -36.91 24.81
C SER A 481 33.21 -37.00 26.02
N SER A 482 33.77 -37.35 27.17
CA SER A 482 33.04 -37.38 28.44
C SER A 482 33.10 -36.09 29.25
N SER A 483 33.39 -34.97 28.59
CA SER A 483 33.53 -33.65 29.22
C SER A 483 32.45 -32.70 28.73
N ALA A 484 32.12 -31.70 29.56
CA ALA A 484 31.24 -30.61 29.15
C ALA A 484 31.75 -29.94 27.87
N ARG A 485 30.85 -29.71 26.90
CA ARG A 485 31.19 -29.24 25.55
C ARG A 485 30.05 -28.45 24.94
N TRP A 486 30.39 -27.56 24.02
CA TRP A 486 29.41 -27.05 23.06
C TRP A 486 29.15 -28.12 21.99
N ALA A 487 27.90 -28.50 21.82
CA ALA A 487 27.42 -29.31 20.72
C ALA A 487 26.76 -28.36 19.71
N ASP A 488 27.29 -28.33 18.50
CA ASP A 488 26.69 -27.63 17.36
C ASP A 488 25.38 -28.32 16.98
N ILE A 489 24.29 -27.57 16.99
CA ILE A 489 22.94 -28.09 16.74
C ILE A 489 22.26 -27.34 15.60
N ASN A 490 23.03 -26.76 14.68
CA ASN A 490 22.50 -26.20 13.43
C ASN A 490 23.52 -26.08 12.30
N ASN A 491 24.14 -27.19 11.93
CA ASN A 491 25.08 -27.23 10.81
C ASN A 491 24.45 -26.87 9.43
N GLY A 492 23.16 -26.54 9.37
CA GLY A 492 22.44 -26.09 8.17
C GLY A 492 21.87 -24.67 8.24
N GLU A 493 22.14 -23.90 9.32
CA GLU A 493 21.60 -22.55 9.55
C GLU A 493 20.07 -22.47 9.36
N VAL A 494 19.36 -23.54 9.69
CA VAL A 494 17.90 -23.63 9.52
C VAL A 494 17.26 -22.75 10.59
N ALA A 495 16.45 -21.78 10.16
CA ALA A 495 15.61 -20.99 11.05
C ALA A 495 14.35 -21.78 11.46
N GLY A 496 13.92 -21.61 12.71
CA GLY A 496 12.67 -22.18 13.22
C GLY A 496 12.33 -21.66 14.61
N ASN A 497 11.09 -21.85 15.04
CA ASN A 497 10.63 -21.44 16.37
C ASN A 497 10.40 -22.64 17.32
N VAL A 498 10.77 -23.85 16.89
CA VAL A 498 10.81 -25.06 17.73
C VAL A 498 12.16 -25.75 17.62
N LEU A 499 12.71 -26.13 18.78
CA LEU A 499 13.87 -27.00 18.91
C LEU A 499 13.54 -28.15 19.86
N VAL A 500 13.86 -29.39 19.46
CA VAL A 500 13.84 -30.55 20.36
C VAL A 500 15.26 -31.07 20.52
N ILE A 501 15.70 -31.32 21.74
CA ILE A 501 16.97 -31.98 22.04
C ILE A 501 16.69 -33.24 22.85
N ALA A 502 17.23 -34.37 22.40
CA ALA A 502 17.19 -35.64 23.11
C ALA A 502 18.60 -36.22 23.26
N ALA A 503 18.75 -37.15 24.19
CA ALA A 503 19.84 -38.11 24.09
C ALA A 503 19.69 -38.93 22.82
N ALA A 504 20.81 -39.41 22.25
CA ALA A 504 20.81 -40.07 20.94
C ALA A 504 19.75 -41.18 20.87
N THR A 505 18.84 -41.06 19.90
CA THR A 505 17.66 -41.94 19.78
C THR A 505 17.91 -43.18 18.92
N SER A 506 19.08 -43.26 18.29
CA SER A 506 19.43 -44.28 17.30
C SER A 506 20.57 -45.20 17.74
N GLU A 507 21.04 -45.11 19.01
CA GLU A 507 22.23 -45.83 19.45
C GLU A 507 21.97 -47.25 20.00
N SER A 508 22.93 -48.14 19.76
CA SER A 508 22.91 -49.55 20.20
C SER A 508 23.23 -49.79 21.68
N HIS A 509 23.72 -48.78 22.41
CA HIS A 509 24.18 -48.88 23.81
C HIS A 509 23.75 -47.64 24.62
N PRO A 510 22.48 -47.54 25.02
CA PRO A 510 21.95 -46.37 25.73
C PRO A 510 22.72 -46.08 27.02
N ASN A 511 23.53 -45.03 26.98
CA ASN A 511 24.34 -44.60 28.11
C ASN A 511 24.54 -43.07 28.18
N ASP A 512 23.95 -42.32 27.24
CA ASP A 512 24.09 -40.88 27.09
C ASP A 512 23.38 -40.17 28.22
N ARG A 513 24.05 -39.27 28.92
CA ARG A 513 23.45 -38.56 30.07
C ARG A 513 24.07 -37.19 30.24
N PHE A 514 23.29 -36.14 30.05
CA PHE A 514 23.78 -34.77 30.15
C PHE A 514 22.73 -33.83 30.72
N LYS A 515 23.13 -32.57 30.90
CA LYS A 515 22.25 -31.45 31.19
C LYS A 515 22.48 -30.35 30.18
N ILE A 516 21.41 -29.69 29.76
CA ILE A 516 21.44 -28.58 28.80
C ILE A 516 21.68 -27.30 29.59
N LYS A 517 22.90 -26.76 29.56
CA LYS A 517 23.29 -25.62 30.40
C LYS A 517 23.07 -24.28 29.73
N LYS A 518 23.37 -24.20 28.45
CA LYS A 518 23.18 -22.99 27.65
C LYS A 518 22.71 -23.35 26.25
N LEU A 519 22.06 -22.40 25.61
CA LEU A 519 21.72 -22.44 24.20
C LEU A 519 22.09 -21.09 23.60
N GLU A 520 22.94 -21.12 22.58
CA GLU A 520 23.23 -19.96 21.74
C GLU A 520 22.33 -20.04 20.51
N ILE A 521 21.71 -18.91 20.19
CA ILE A 521 20.87 -18.70 19.02
C ILE A 521 21.27 -17.38 18.36
N GLU A 522 20.87 -17.21 17.11
CA GLU A 522 20.95 -15.96 16.38
C GLU A 522 19.55 -15.52 15.98
N GLN A 523 19.27 -14.22 16.12
CA GLN A 523 18.03 -13.64 15.59
C GLN A 523 17.98 -13.81 14.07
N VAL A 524 16.80 -14.15 13.56
CA VAL A 524 16.54 -14.14 12.12
C VAL A 524 16.42 -12.68 11.69
N GLU A 525 17.25 -12.26 10.74
CA GLU A 525 17.13 -10.95 10.10
C GLU A 525 16.62 -11.16 8.66
N SER A 526 15.68 -10.34 8.20
CA SER A 526 15.26 -10.35 6.80
C SER A 526 16.39 -9.79 5.95
N GLY A 527 16.97 -10.63 5.09
CA GLY A 527 17.95 -10.18 4.12
C GLY A 527 17.31 -9.34 3.02
N ILE A 528 18.15 -8.55 2.35
CA ILE A 528 17.78 -7.77 1.17
C ILE A 528 18.46 -8.41 -0.04
N TYR A 529 17.70 -8.68 -1.09
CA TYR A 529 18.27 -8.99 -2.40
C TYR A 529 18.60 -7.68 -3.10
N GLN A 530 19.78 -7.62 -3.70
CA GLN A 530 20.26 -6.47 -4.46
C GLN A 530 20.88 -6.95 -5.77
N ASN A 531 20.61 -6.24 -6.87
CA ASN A 531 21.32 -6.46 -8.13
C ASN A 531 21.38 -5.19 -8.97
N THR A 532 22.45 -5.04 -9.75
CA THR A 532 22.74 -3.87 -10.58
C THR A 532 22.61 -4.22 -12.05
N GLY A 533 21.74 -3.51 -12.77
CA GLY A 533 21.69 -3.50 -14.22
C GLY A 533 22.78 -2.59 -14.77
N THR A 534 23.35 -2.92 -15.93
CA THR A 534 24.37 -2.09 -16.59
C THR A 534 24.15 -2.14 -18.09
N VAL A 535 24.15 -0.99 -18.73
CA VAL A 535 24.15 -0.86 -20.19
C VAL A 535 25.50 -0.33 -20.67
N GLU A 536 25.93 -0.84 -21.82
CA GLU A 536 27.08 -0.32 -22.58
C GLU A 536 26.70 -0.20 -24.06
N ALA A 537 27.04 0.93 -24.69
CA ALA A 537 26.87 1.17 -26.12
C ALA A 537 27.97 2.12 -26.64
N ASP A 538 28.79 1.64 -27.59
CA ASP A 538 29.93 2.37 -28.19
C ASP A 538 30.80 3.17 -27.18
N GLY A 539 31.08 2.57 -26.02
CA GLY A 539 31.88 3.16 -24.95
C GLY A 539 31.14 4.10 -23.99
N ALA A 540 29.87 4.44 -24.25
CA ALA A 540 28.97 5.00 -23.25
C ALA A 540 28.47 3.88 -22.34
N THR A 541 28.36 4.14 -21.04
CA THR A 541 27.90 3.15 -20.07
C THR A 541 27.17 3.82 -18.92
N ASP A 542 26.19 3.12 -18.39
CA ASP A 542 25.46 3.51 -17.20
C ASP A 542 24.99 2.27 -16.43
N SER A 543 24.71 2.43 -15.14
CA SER A 543 24.34 1.33 -14.26
C SER A 543 23.39 1.77 -13.17
N ASP A 544 22.44 0.89 -12.86
CA ASP A 544 21.36 1.19 -11.94
C ASP A 544 21.02 0.01 -11.02
N LEU A 545 20.71 0.30 -9.75
CA LEU A 545 20.61 -0.66 -8.66
C LEU A 545 19.14 -0.92 -8.31
N SER A 546 18.76 -2.17 -8.07
CA SER A 546 17.41 -2.49 -7.62
C SER A 546 17.42 -3.54 -6.52
N HIS A 547 16.40 -3.48 -5.66
CA HIS A 547 16.24 -4.35 -4.49
C HIS A 547 14.91 -5.12 -4.47
N TYR A 548 14.86 -6.22 -3.71
CA TYR A 548 13.62 -6.75 -3.13
C TYR A 548 13.91 -7.37 -1.76
N VAL A 549 12.88 -7.49 -0.93
CA VAL A 549 12.94 -8.21 0.35
C VAL A 549 11.94 -9.37 0.36
N ASN A 550 12.10 -10.33 1.25
CA ASN A 550 11.07 -11.35 1.41
C ASN A 550 9.85 -10.77 2.13
N LEU A 551 8.67 -11.17 1.65
CA LEU A 551 7.41 -10.87 2.31
C LEU A 551 7.40 -11.43 3.74
N ASP A 552 7.18 -10.56 4.72
CA ASP A 552 7.01 -10.96 6.12
C ASP A 552 5.56 -11.40 6.33
N LEU A 553 5.34 -12.70 6.54
CA LEU A 553 4.01 -13.25 6.73
C LEU A 553 3.58 -13.09 8.20
N GLN A 554 2.69 -12.14 8.46
CA GLN A 554 2.09 -11.84 9.76
C GLN A 554 0.60 -12.25 9.75
N PRO A 555 0.24 -13.50 10.09
CA PRO A 555 -1.16 -13.90 10.18
C PRO A 555 -1.81 -13.26 11.42
N GLY A 556 -3.08 -12.82 11.32
CA GLY A 556 -3.81 -12.18 12.40
C GLY A 556 -5.31 -12.41 12.28
N ILE A 557 -5.98 -12.67 13.40
CA ILE A 557 -7.43 -12.87 13.45
C ILE A 557 -7.99 -12.17 14.69
N ASP A 558 -9.17 -11.57 14.55
CA ASP A 558 -9.87 -10.81 15.59
C ASP A 558 -11.36 -11.15 15.52
N ILE A 559 -12.04 -11.16 16.67
CA ILE A 559 -13.49 -11.36 16.76
C ILE A 559 -14.10 -10.28 17.66
N GLU A 560 -15.14 -9.64 17.16
CA GLU A 560 -15.95 -8.69 17.92
C GLU A 560 -17.39 -9.21 18.04
N LYS A 561 -17.98 -9.16 19.23
CA LYS A 561 -19.26 -9.82 19.51
C LYS A 561 -20.33 -8.87 20.03
N PHE A 562 -21.43 -8.83 19.29
CA PHE A 562 -22.58 -7.98 19.59
C PHE A 562 -23.77 -8.79 20.11
N THR A 563 -24.51 -8.21 21.07
CA THR A 563 -25.82 -8.71 21.51
C THR A 563 -26.91 -7.73 21.07
N ASN A 564 -27.83 -8.18 20.21
CA ASN A 564 -28.85 -7.34 19.56
C ASN A 564 -28.27 -6.07 18.89
N GLY A 565 -27.05 -6.19 18.34
CA GLY A 565 -26.34 -5.08 17.68
C GLY A 565 -25.66 -4.09 18.64
N VAL A 566 -25.58 -4.42 19.93
CA VAL A 566 -24.86 -3.65 20.94
C VAL A 566 -23.58 -4.39 21.32
N ASP A 567 -22.45 -3.69 21.24
CA ASP A 567 -21.18 -4.08 21.86
C ASP A 567 -21.39 -3.95 23.38
N ALA A 568 -21.36 -5.10 24.06
CA ALA A 568 -21.86 -5.27 25.41
C ALA A 568 -20.83 -5.96 26.32
N ASP A 569 -19.57 -5.56 26.17
CA ASP A 569 -18.39 -6.12 26.86
C ASP A 569 -18.43 -5.96 28.38
N THR A 570 -19.20 -4.97 28.84
CA THR A 570 -19.26 -4.63 30.26
C THR A 570 -20.69 -4.72 30.79
N PRO A 571 -20.88 -5.06 32.07
CA PRO A 571 -22.19 -5.08 32.69
C PRO A 571 -22.99 -3.77 32.56
N GLY A 572 -22.30 -2.63 32.42
CA GLY A 572 -22.94 -1.32 32.22
C GLY A 572 -23.41 -1.05 30.78
N ALA A 573 -22.90 -1.81 29.81
CA ALA A 573 -23.26 -1.77 28.39
C ALA A 573 -24.21 -2.91 27.98
N ALA A 574 -24.55 -3.81 28.91
CA ALA A 574 -25.42 -4.95 28.68
C ALA A 574 -26.73 -4.55 27.98
N ALA A 575 -27.07 -5.26 26.92
CA ALA A 575 -28.33 -5.05 26.22
C ALA A 575 -29.51 -5.34 27.16
N VAL A 576 -30.59 -4.56 27.09
CA VAL A 576 -31.79 -4.80 27.91
C VAL A 576 -32.80 -5.60 27.09
N ILE A 577 -33.07 -6.85 27.47
CA ILE A 577 -33.90 -7.80 26.71
C ILE A 577 -34.88 -8.50 27.65
N ALA A 578 -36.18 -8.44 27.36
CA ALA A 578 -37.19 -9.09 28.21
C ALA A 578 -37.06 -10.62 28.18
N ALA A 579 -37.31 -11.27 29.32
CA ALA A 579 -37.29 -12.73 29.38
C ALA A 579 -38.32 -13.30 28.38
N GLY A 580 -37.90 -14.27 27.58
CA GLY A 580 -38.72 -14.86 26.51
C GLY A 580 -38.62 -14.16 25.15
N ASP A 581 -38.01 -12.97 25.06
CA ASP A 581 -37.75 -12.31 23.77
C ASP A 581 -36.57 -12.96 23.03
N THR A 582 -36.53 -12.78 21.71
CA THR A 582 -35.38 -13.21 20.89
C THR A 582 -34.14 -12.39 21.22
N VAL A 583 -33.04 -13.07 21.48
CA VAL A 583 -31.70 -12.49 21.49
C VAL A 583 -30.95 -12.89 20.22
N THR A 584 -30.26 -11.95 19.60
CA THR A 584 -29.41 -12.15 18.43
C THR A 584 -27.97 -11.89 18.81
N TRP A 585 -27.09 -12.84 18.55
CA TRP A 585 -25.65 -12.63 18.65
C TRP A 585 -25.05 -12.52 17.27
N THR A 586 -24.23 -11.49 17.08
CA THR A 586 -23.45 -11.27 15.85
C THR A 586 -21.99 -11.35 16.19
N TYR A 587 -21.21 -12.04 15.37
CA TYR A 587 -19.77 -12.21 15.53
C TYR A 587 -19.08 -11.68 14.27
N GLU A 588 -18.34 -10.60 14.41
CA GLU A 588 -17.57 -9.99 13.33
C GLU A 588 -16.14 -10.51 13.40
N VAL A 589 -15.77 -11.41 12.49
CA VAL A 589 -14.45 -12.02 12.42
C VAL A 589 -13.61 -11.30 11.38
N THR A 590 -12.52 -10.66 11.79
CA THR A 590 -11.67 -9.86 10.92
C THR A 590 -10.27 -10.46 10.78
N ASN A 591 -9.77 -10.57 9.56
CA ASN A 591 -8.35 -10.87 9.34
C ASN A 591 -7.53 -9.59 9.53
N THR A 592 -6.82 -9.50 10.65
CA THR A 592 -5.99 -8.35 11.02
C THR A 592 -4.56 -8.46 10.50
N GLY A 593 -4.20 -9.60 9.91
CA GLY A 593 -2.88 -9.87 9.35
C GLY A 593 -2.80 -9.66 7.83
N ASN A 594 -1.70 -10.14 7.24
CA ASN A 594 -1.46 -10.14 5.79
C ASN A 594 -1.49 -11.54 5.16
N VAL A 595 -1.95 -12.55 5.90
CA VAL A 595 -2.09 -13.94 5.45
C VAL A 595 -3.58 -14.26 5.33
N SER A 596 -4.04 -14.65 4.15
CA SER A 596 -5.44 -15.03 3.93
C SER A 596 -5.76 -16.42 4.52
N PHE A 597 -6.99 -16.59 5.01
CA PHE A 597 -7.46 -17.86 5.58
C PHE A 597 -8.55 -18.49 4.72
N ASN A 598 -8.49 -19.79 4.44
CA ASN A 598 -9.62 -20.45 3.78
C ASN A 598 -10.79 -20.59 4.77
N ALA A 599 -12.02 -20.61 4.27
CA ALA A 599 -13.20 -20.88 5.09
C ALA A 599 -13.12 -22.18 5.91
N SER A 600 -12.36 -23.19 5.45
CA SER A 600 -12.14 -24.44 6.18
C SER A 600 -11.25 -24.30 7.41
N ASP A 601 -10.45 -23.24 7.44
CA ASP A 601 -9.42 -23.01 8.43
C ASP A 601 -9.93 -22.20 9.61
N ILE A 602 -11.10 -21.54 9.44
CA ILE A 602 -11.76 -20.68 10.41
C ILE A 602 -12.87 -21.46 11.13
N SER A 603 -12.85 -21.43 12.45
CA SER A 603 -13.95 -21.92 13.29
C SER A 603 -14.37 -20.85 14.30
N VAL A 604 -15.67 -20.56 14.36
CA VAL A 604 -16.26 -19.67 15.36
C VAL A 604 -17.09 -20.49 16.34
N THR A 605 -16.87 -20.28 17.63
CA THR A 605 -17.58 -20.96 18.71
C THR A 605 -18.03 -19.96 19.77
N ASP A 606 -19.07 -20.31 20.50
CA ASP A 606 -19.56 -19.61 21.69
C ASP A 606 -19.59 -20.58 22.87
N ASP A 607 -19.22 -20.12 24.06
CA ASP A 607 -19.16 -20.98 25.25
C ASP A 607 -20.52 -21.49 25.72
N MET A 608 -21.61 -20.79 25.38
CA MET A 608 -22.99 -21.18 25.71
C MET A 608 -23.74 -21.76 24.52
N GLU A 609 -23.51 -21.26 23.30
CA GLU A 609 -24.23 -21.70 22.08
C GLU A 609 -23.49 -22.80 21.28
N GLY A 610 -22.20 -23.02 21.51
CA GLY A 610 -21.40 -24.01 20.79
C GLY A 610 -20.89 -23.50 19.43
N ALA A 611 -20.89 -24.34 18.39
CA ALA A 611 -20.31 -23.96 17.09
C ALA A 611 -21.24 -23.03 16.28
N ILE A 612 -20.73 -21.87 15.87
CA ILE A 612 -21.46 -20.88 15.07
C ILE A 612 -21.09 -21.07 13.60
N THR A 613 -22.08 -21.46 12.78
CA THR A 613 -21.83 -21.85 11.37
C THR A 613 -22.58 -21.00 10.36
N HIS A 614 -23.52 -20.18 10.82
CA HIS A 614 -24.35 -19.36 9.95
C HIS A 614 -23.68 -18.02 9.70
N ILE A 615 -23.10 -17.88 8.50
CA ILE A 615 -22.48 -16.64 8.02
C ILE A 615 -23.51 -15.84 7.25
N ILE A 616 -23.75 -14.61 7.66
CA ILE A 616 -24.70 -13.68 7.05
C ILE A 616 -24.04 -12.68 6.10
N ASP A 617 -22.74 -12.44 6.28
CA ASP A 617 -21.91 -11.65 5.36
C ASP A 617 -20.52 -12.29 5.23
N LYS A 618 -20.07 -12.48 3.98
CA LYS A 618 -18.79 -13.09 3.61
C LYS A 618 -17.90 -12.11 2.85
N GLY A 619 -18.09 -10.80 3.04
CA GLY A 619 -17.36 -9.78 2.31
C GLY A 619 -17.55 -9.93 0.80
N ASP A 620 -16.50 -10.37 0.10
CA ASP A 620 -16.53 -10.54 -1.36
C ASP A 620 -17.09 -11.91 -1.83
N GLY A 621 -17.24 -12.86 -0.92
CA GLY A 621 -17.89 -14.15 -1.13
C GLY A 621 -17.05 -15.24 -1.81
N ASP A 622 -15.73 -15.09 -1.90
CA ASP A 622 -14.86 -16.06 -2.57
C ASP A 622 -14.46 -17.29 -1.70
N ASN A 623 -14.80 -17.27 -0.41
CA ASN A 623 -14.46 -18.26 0.64
C ASN A 623 -13.01 -18.22 1.14
N ILE A 624 -12.33 -17.11 0.91
CA ILE A 624 -11.06 -16.74 1.48
C ILE A 624 -11.33 -15.50 2.35
N LEU A 625 -10.82 -15.48 3.58
CA LEU A 625 -10.85 -14.30 4.42
C LEU A 625 -9.53 -13.54 4.20
N ASP A 626 -9.57 -12.55 3.33
CA ASP A 626 -8.41 -11.76 2.93
C ASP A 626 -8.00 -10.73 4.00
N ALA A 627 -6.78 -10.22 3.88
CA ALA A 627 -6.24 -9.20 4.77
C ALA A 627 -7.17 -7.98 4.86
N GLY A 628 -7.61 -7.65 6.08
CA GLY A 628 -8.55 -6.56 6.36
C GLY A 628 -10.03 -6.86 6.05
N GLU A 629 -10.35 -8.06 5.58
CA GLU A 629 -11.73 -8.49 5.37
C GLU A 629 -12.39 -8.93 6.69
N THR A 630 -13.71 -8.73 6.79
CA THR A 630 -14.54 -9.14 7.93
C THR A 630 -15.67 -10.05 7.47
N TRP A 631 -15.83 -11.21 8.11
CA TRP A 631 -16.98 -12.09 7.97
C TRP A 631 -17.90 -11.98 9.17
N VAL A 632 -19.20 -11.95 8.91
CA VAL A 632 -20.22 -11.74 9.95
C VAL A 632 -21.02 -13.02 10.14
N TYR A 633 -20.92 -13.61 11.32
CA TYR A 633 -21.69 -14.78 11.74
C TYR A 633 -22.87 -14.34 12.62
N GLN A 634 -23.96 -15.09 12.58
CA GLN A 634 -25.15 -14.77 13.37
C GLN A 634 -25.83 -16.02 13.94
N GLU A 635 -26.18 -15.97 15.22
CA GLU A 635 -27.01 -16.97 15.89
C GLU A 635 -28.14 -16.29 16.67
N THR A 636 -29.23 -17.02 16.94
CA THR A 636 -30.38 -16.49 17.70
C THR A 636 -30.83 -17.44 18.80
N GLY A 637 -31.13 -16.89 19.97
CA GLY A 637 -31.65 -17.61 21.13
C GLY A 637 -32.88 -16.94 21.74
N ILE A 638 -33.30 -17.44 22.91
CA ILE A 638 -34.36 -16.85 23.72
C ILE A 638 -33.74 -16.33 25.02
N ALA A 639 -33.98 -15.05 25.33
CA ALA A 639 -33.48 -14.43 26.55
C ALA A 639 -34.03 -15.14 27.79
N GLN A 640 -33.13 -15.50 28.69
CA GLN A 640 -33.48 -16.22 29.92
C GLN A 640 -34.14 -15.27 30.92
N ASN A 641 -34.90 -15.85 31.87
CA ASN A 641 -35.34 -15.11 33.05
C ASN A 641 -34.20 -15.09 34.07
N LEU A 642 -33.67 -13.89 34.30
CA LEU A 642 -32.55 -13.58 35.17
C LEU A 642 -33.03 -13.04 36.53
N THR A 643 -34.34 -13.06 36.80
CA THR A 643 -34.91 -12.62 38.08
C THR A 643 -34.56 -13.62 39.18
N ALA A 644 -33.91 -13.15 40.24
CA ALA A 644 -33.54 -13.98 41.39
C ALA A 644 -33.90 -13.31 42.72
N PRO A 645 -34.30 -14.07 43.75
CA PRO A 645 -34.50 -13.53 45.10
C PRO A 645 -33.18 -12.98 45.66
N THR A 646 -33.25 -11.83 46.30
CA THR A 646 -32.07 -11.17 46.91
C THR A 646 -31.70 -11.77 48.27
N GLY A 647 -32.58 -12.59 48.84
CA GLY A 647 -32.50 -13.07 50.22
C GLY A 647 -32.85 -12.00 51.28
N GLU A 648 -33.35 -10.83 50.86
CA GLU A 648 -33.90 -9.82 51.76
C GLU A 648 -35.40 -10.05 51.99
N THR A 649 -35.77 -10.49 53.20
CA THR A 649 -37.17 -10.77 53.58
C THR A 649 -37.84 -9.58 54.27
N GLU A 650 -39.07 -9.25 53.85
CA GLU A 650 -39.99 -8.30 54.48
C GLU A 650 -41.19 -9.05 55.08
N THR A 651 -41.59 -8.69 56.31
CA THR A 651 -42.76 -9.29 56.98
C THR A 651 -43.94 -8.32 57.02
N PHE A 652 -45.00 -8.63 56.30
CA PHE A 652 -46.29 -7.94 56.46
C PHE A 652 -46.99 -8.39 57.74
N HIS A 653 -47.56 -7.42 58.46
CA HIS A 653 -48.37 -7.65 59.65
C HIS A 653 -49.81 -7.16 59.43
N PHE A 654 -50.75 -8.09 59.27
CA PHE A 654 -52.13 -7.76 58.95
C PHE A 654 -53.02 -7.54 60.19
N THR A 655 -52.50 -6.80 61.16
CA THR A 655 -53.23 -6.52 62.41
C THR A 655 -54.05 -5.24 62.33
N GLY A 656 -55.23 -5.23 62.93
CA GLY A 656 -56.10 -4.05 62.93
C GLY A 656 -57.22 -4.10 63.96
N TYR A 657 -58.15 -3.14 63.85
CA TYR A 657 -59.38 -3.06 64.63
C TYR A 657 -60.55 -2.67 63.73
N SER A 658 -61.13 -3.62 63.01
CA SER A 658 -62.36 -3.42 62.23
C SER A 658 -63.61 -4.00 62.93
N GLY A 659 -64.80 -3.69 62.39
CA GLY A 659 -66.01 -4.47 62.67
C GLY A 659 -65.91 -5.90 62.12
N LEU A 660 -66.85 -6.76 62.52
CA LEU A 660 -66.98 -8.13 62.00
C LEU A 660 -67.70 -8.18 60.65
N ASP A 661 -68.36 -7.09 60.26
CA ASP A 661 -69.05 -6.87 59.00
C ASP A 661 -68.84 -5.43 58.49
N GLY A 662 -69.17 -5.19 57.22
CA GLY A 662 -69.03 -3.91 56.53
C GLY A 662 -69.47 -4.02 55.07
N PRO A 663 -69.16 -3.02 54.22
CA PRO A 663 -69.42 -3.14 52.80
C PRO A 663 -68.51 -4.21 52.18
N ASP A 664 -69.10 -5.15 51.47
CA ASP A 664 -68.38 -6.14 50.66
C ASP A 664 -67.48 -5.44 49.62
N GLY A 665 -66.35 -6.06 49.28
CA GLY A 665 -65.39 -5.51 48.32
C GLY A 665 -64.45 -4.45 48.91
N ASN A 666 -64.35 -4.36 50.24
CA ASN A 666 -63.43 -3.41 50.86
C ASN A 666 -61.97 -3.85 50.69
N ILE A 667 -61.13 -2.95 50.18
CA ILE A 667 -59.69 -3.16 50.01
C ILE A 667 -58.94 -2.58 51.21
N ARG A 668 -57.93 -3.31 51.71
CA ARG A 668 -57.03 -2.85 52.77
C ARG A 668 -55.61 -2.78 52.25
N THR A 669 -54.91 -1.68 52.50
CA THR A 669 -53.51 -1.51 52.11
C THR A 669 -52.59 -1.67 53.32
N PHE A 670 -51.52 -2.43 53.15
CA PHE A 670 -50.46 -2.65 54.12
C PHE A 670 -49.10 -2.38 53.45
N SER A 671 -48.08 -2.07 54.25
CA SER A 671 -46.72 -1.83 53.76
C SER A 671 -45.71 -2.48 54.70
N ALA A 672 -44.65 -3.06 54.14
CA ALA A 672 -43.49 -3.61 54.83
C ALA A 672 -42.24 -3.22 54.03
N GLY A 673 -41.32 -2.49 54.65
CA GLY A 673 -40.24 -1.82 53.92
C GLY A 673 -40.78 -0.88 52.84
N ASP A 674 -40.27 -1.04 51.62
CA ASP A 674 -40.69 -0.29 50.43
C ASP A 674 -41.82 -0.98 49.64
N VAL A 675 -42.16 -2.23 50.00
CA VAL A 675 -43.20 -3.01 49.34
C VAL A 675 -44.56 -2.69 49.97
N SER A 676 -45.57 -2.47 49.14
CA SER A 676 -46.97 -2.33 49.58
C SER A 676 -47.85 -3.43 49.00
N VAL A 677 -48.86 -3.85 49.76
CA VAL A 677 -49.84 -4.86 49.36
C VAL A 677 -51.26 -4.38 49.61
N LYS A 678 -52.14 -4.58 48.63
CA LYS A 678 -53.59 -4.45 48.77
C LYS A 678 -54.20 -5.83 48.99
N ALA A 679 -55.03 -5.96 50.03
CA ALA A 679 -55.76 -7.18 50.32
C ALA A 679 -57.27 -6.94 50.17
N SER A 680 -57.97 -7.85 49.49
CA SER A 680 -59.43 -7.89 49.39
C SER A 680 -59.94 -9.30 49.66
N ALA A 681 -61.25 -9.45 49.88
CA ALA A 681 -61.89 -10.73 50.16
C ALA A 681 -62.95 -11.07 49.11
N PHE A 682 -63.05 -12.35 48.80
CA PHE A 682 -64.09 -12.91 47.96
C PHE A 682 -64.62 -14.20 48.58
N SER A 683 -65.82 -14.59 48.17
CA SER A 683 -66.43 -15.86 48.51
C SER A 683 -66.92 -16.54 47.24
N ARG A 684 -66.85 -17.87 47.20
CA ARG A 684 -67.36 -18.67 46.10
C ARG A 684 -68.47 -19.58 46.59
N ASP A 685 -69.64 -19.45 45.99
CA ASP A 685 -70.80 -20.28 46.34
C ASP A 685 -70.67 -21.71 45.77
N HIS A 686 -71.52 -22.62 46.24
CA HIS A 686 -71.54 -24.02 45.76
C HIS A 686 -72.01 -24.18 44.31
N TYR A 687 -72.41 -23.10 43.63
CA TYR A 687 -72.69 -23.06 42.20
C TYR A 687 -71.47 -22.56 41.38
N GLY A 688 -70.38 -22.17 42.04
CA GLY A 688 -69.14 -21.69 41.44
C GLY A 688 -69.13 -20.19 41.13
N ASN A 689 -70.08 -19.41 41.65
CA ASN A 689 -70.10 -17.96 41.45
C ASN A 689 -69.22 -17.28 42.51
N PHE A 690 -68.37 -16.34 42.06
CA PHE A 690 -67.59 -15.47 42.95
C PHE A 690 -68.36 -14.20 43.27
N ASP A 691 -68.45 -13.88 44.55
CA ASP A 691 -68.96 -12.62 45.08
C ASP A 691 -67.88 -11.95 45.94
N GLU A 692 -67.80 -10.62 45.90
CA GLU A 692 -66.98 -9.85 46.84
C GLU A 692 -67.48 -10.06 48.27
N ALA A 693 -66.56 -10.09 49.23
CA ALA A 693 -66.86 -10.26 50.64
C ALA A 693 -66.22 -9.16 51.49
N PHE A 694 -66.62 -9.05 52.75
CA PHE A 694 -66.02 -8.10 53.68
C PHE A 694 -64.71 -8.65 54.25
N LEU A 695 -63.59 -7.96 54.00
CA LEU A 695 -62.29 -8.25 54.62
C LEU A 695 -62.15 -7.49 55.94
N GLY A 696 -62.19 -8.20 57.07
CA GLY A 696 -61.90 -7.62 58.39
C GLY A 696 -60.44 -7.75 58.78
N SER A 697 -59.96 -6.88 59.67
CA SER A 697 -58.59 -6.90 60.18
C SER A 697 -58.58 -6.75 61.70
N PHE A 698 -57.96 -7.71 62.38
CA PHE A 698 -57.95 -7.87 63.84
C PHE A 698 -56.53 -8.11 64.35
N SER A 699 -56.32 -8.03 65.66
CA SER A 699 -55.03 -8.43 66.26
C SER A 699 -54.61 -9.87 65.93
N SER A 700 -55.58 -10.75 65.66
CA SER A 700 -55.35 -12.12 65.18
C SER A 700 -55.27 -12.27 63.66
N GLY A 701 -55.26 -11.19 62.88
CA GLY A 701 -55.13 -11.22 61.42
C GLY A 701 -56.39 -10.90 60.64
N LEU A 702 -56.31 -11.11 59.32
CA LEU A 702 -57.39 -10.94 58.35
C LEU A 702 -58.40 -12.08 58.45
N GLY A 703 -59.68 -11.75 58.37
CA GLY A 703 -60.76 -12.72 58.20
C GLY A 703 -61.75 -12.22 57.17
N VAL A 704 -62.57 -13.13 56.66
CA VAL A 704 -63.61 -12.85 55.67
C VAL A 704 -64.96 -12.98 56.35
N THR A 705 -65.93 -12.16 55.94
CA THR A 705 -67.34 -12.40 56.21
C THR A 705 -68.09 -12.23 54.91
N ASP A 706 -68.67 -13.34 54.45
CA ASP A 706 -69.44 -13.38 53.23
C ASP A 706 -70.95 -13.31 53.49
N ALA A 707 -71.72 -13.23 52.41
CA ALA A 707 -73.17 -13.05 52.45
C ALA A 707 -73.90 -14.18 53.21
N SER A 708 -73.31 -15.37 53.33
CA SER A 708 -73.90 -16.51 54.04
C SER A 708 -73.80 -16.40 55.58
N GLU A 709 -72.90 -15.54 56.09
CA GLU A 709 -72.54 -15.47 57.51
C GLU A 709 -73.23 -14.33 58.27
N GLY A 710 -73.98 -13.48 57.57
CA GLY A 710 -74.68 -12.34 58.15
C GLY A 710 -73.72 -11.27 58.68
N ASN A 711 -73.65 -11.10 60.01
CA ASN A 711 -72.84 -10.05 60.64
C ASN A 711 -71.51 -10.54 61.24
N GLY A 712 -71.10 -11.77 60.93
CA GLY A 712 -69.87 -12.39 61.44
C GLY A 712 -69.85 -12.68 62.95
N GLY A 713 -70.95 -12.42 63.68
CA GLY A 713 -71.02 -12.37 65.16
C GLY A 713 -70.89 -13.69 65.92
N ASN A 714 -70.80 -14.84 65.23
CA ASN A 714 -70.73 -16.18 65.83
C ASN A 714 -69.36 -16.87 65.71
N GLY A 715 -68.30 -16.10 65.50
CA GLY A 715 -66.95 -16.65 65.30
C GLY A 715 -66.67 -17.13 63.88
N LEU A 716 -67.56 -16.77 62.95
CA LEU A 716 -67.55 -17.09 61.53
C LEU A 716 -66.61 -16.17 60.73
N HIS A 717 -66.27 -14.98 61.24
CA HIS A 717 -65.32 -14.09 60.58
C HIS A 717 -63.89 -14.66 60.47
N ARG A 718 -63.63 -15.45 59.42
CA ARG A 718 -62.44 -16.27 59.15
C ARG A 718 -62.29 -16.43 57.63
N VAL A 719 -61.10 -16.83 57.20
CA VAL A 719 -60.94 -17.44 55.88
C VAL A 719 -61.29 -18.92 56.09
N ASP A 720 -62.39 -19.37 55.52
CA ASP A 720 -62.92 -20.73 55.68
C ASP A 720 -63.62 -21.23 54.43
N ASN A 721 -63.93 -22.52 54.40
CA ASN A 721 -64.71 -23.17 53.34
C ASN A 721 -66.07 -23.68 53.87
N VAL A 722 -66.54 -23.12 54.98
CA VAL A 722 -67.77 -23.58 55.63
C VAL A 722 -68.95 -22.85 54.98
N TYR A 723 -69.72 -23.60 54.17
CA TYR A 723 -70.82 -23.13 53.30
C TYR A 723 -70.37 -22.52 51.97
N ASN A 724 -69.44 -21.55 51.99
CA ASN A 724 -68.83 -20.94 50.82
C ASN A 724 -67.31 -20.98 50.98
N ASP A 725 -66.57 -21.04 49.86
CA ASP A 725 -65.11 -20.98 49.89
C ASP A 725 -64.67 -19.51 49.97
N ASN A 726 -63.99 -19.11 51.03
CA ASN A 726 -63.50 -17.75 51.22
C ASN A 726 -62.05 -17.61 50.75
N TYR A 727 -61.79 -16.54 50.00
CA TYR A 727 -60.50 -16.20 49.40
C TYR A 727 -60.04 -14.83 49.88
N VAL A 728 -58.74 -14.69 50.09
CA VAL A 728 -58.08 -13.39 50.26
C VAL A 728 -57.12 -13.20 49.10
N LEU A 729 -57.35 -12.16 48.30
CA LEU A 729 -56.48 -11.73 47.21
C LEU A 729 -55.52 -10.67 47.75
N PHE A 730 -54.23 -10.85 47.49
CA PHE A 730 -53.15 -9.92 47.76
C PHE A 730 -52.55 -9.45 46.43
N GLU A 731 -52.45 -8.14 46.27
CA GLU A 731 -51.90 -7.48 45.08
C GLU A 731 -50.72 -6.61 45.53
N PHE A 732 -49.52 -6.90 45.06
CA PHE A 732 -48.28 -6.23 45.47
C PHE A 732 -47.91 -5.08 44.55
N SER A 733 -47.21 -4.07 45.08
CA SER A 733 -46.72 -2.90 44.34
C SER A 733 -45.56 -3.21 43.39
N GLU A 734 -44.93 -4.36 43.57
CA GLU A 734 -43.80 -4.87 42.78
C GLU A 734 -43.83 -6.40 42.79
N THR A 735 -43.00 -7.02 41.96
CA THR A 735 -42.83 -8.47 41.94
C THR A 735 -42.04 -8.92 43.18
N VAL A 736 -42.54 -9.92 43.90
CA VAL A 736 -41.90 -10.48 45.10
C VAL A 736 -41.95 -12.00 45.05
N VAL A 737 -41.08 -12.67 45.80
CA VAL A 737 -41.25 -14.08 46.12
C VAL A 737 -41.97 -14.12 47.46
N VAL A 738 -43.21 -14.59 47.50
CA VAL A 738 -43.89 -14.83 48.78
C VAL A 738 -43.37 -16.15 49.34
N ASP A 739 -42.96 -16.22 50.61
CA ASP A 739 -42.35 -17.42 51.19
C ASP A 739 -43.35 -18.15 52.12
N GLU A 740 -43.64 -17.56 53.28
CA GLU A 740 -44.57 -18.15 54.26
C GLU A 740 -45.73 -17.23 54.66
N ALA A 741 -46.88 -17.81 54.98
CA ALA A 741 -48.01 -17.11 55.62
C ALA A 741 -48.25 -17.61 57.05
N PHE A 742 -48.36 -16.69 58.01
CA PHE A 742 -48.68 -17.05 59.39
C PHE A 742 -50.19 -17.12 59.58
N LEU A 743 -50.70 -18.33 59.77
CA LEU A 743 -52.09 -18.62 60.08
C LEU A 743 -52.32 -18.57 61.60
N ASP A 744 -53.29 -17.78 62.05
CA ASP A 744 -53.71 -17.64 63.44
C ASP A 744 -55.21 -17.94 63.59
N SER A 745 -55.68 -18.11 64.82
CA SER A 745 -57.08 -18.45 65.12
C SER A 745 -57.61 -19.65 64.32
N VAL A 746 -56.71 -20.62 64.12
CA VAL A 746 -56.89 -21.86 63.35
C VAL A 746 -57.91 -22.77 64.03
N GLY A 747 -58.85 -23.31 63.27
CA GLY A 747 -59.78 -24.36 63.70
C GLY A 747 -59.60 -25.64 62.87
N ALA A 748 -59.97 -26.79 63.44
CA ALA A 748 -59.72 -28.10 62.80
C ALA A 748 -58.24 -28.25 62.39
N ASP A 749 -57.93 -28.92 61.29
CA ASP A 749 -56.60 -28.96 60.69
C ASP A 749 -56.30 -27.77 59.77
N SER A 750 -57.31 -27.09 59.21
CA SER A 750 -57.15 -25.89 58.37
C SER A 750 -56.07 -26.06 57.31
N ASP A 751 -56.43 -26.75 56.25
CA ASP A 751 -55.69 -26.82 55.01
C ASP A 751 -55.93 -25.54 54.18
N ILE A 752 -54.96 -25.16 53.36
CA ILE A 752 -55.06 -23.97 52.50
C ILE A 752 -54.70 -24.30 51.05
N THR A 753 -55.35 -23.61 50.12
CA THR A 753 -54.95 -23.57 48.71
C THR A 753 -54.42 -22.18 48.39
N VAL A 754 -53.29 -22.13 47.69
CA VAL A 754 -52.57 -20.90 47.35
C VAL A 754 -52.34 -20.81 45.85
N TRP A 755 -52.47 -19.60 45.31
CA TRP A 755 -52.06 -19.28 43.94
C TRP A 755 -51.09 -18.11 43.93
N VAL A 756 -50.04 -18.22 43.12
CA VAL A 756 -49.02 -17.18 42.91
C VAL A 756 -48.88 -16.94 41.41
N GLY A 757 -48.71 -15.67 41.01
CA GLY A 757 -48.41 -15.34 39.63
C GLY A 757 -48.34 -13.84 39.40
N THR A 758 -48.43 -13.46 38.14
CA THR A 758 -48.37 -12.05 37.73
C THR A 758 -49.65 -11.59 37.06
N ALA A 759 -50.05 -10.35 37.34
CA ALA A 759 -51.06 -9.63 36.59
C ALA A 759 -50.53 -8.24 36.19
N ASP A 760 -51.18 -7.61 35.20
CA ASP A 760 -50.84 -6.28 34.73
C ASP A 760 -51.32 -5.20 35.73
N ASP A 761 -50.36 -4.49 36.34
CA ASP A 761 -50.57 -3.37 37.27
C ASP A 761 -51.66 -3.63 38.35
N PRO A 762 -51.63 -4.77 39.06
CA PRO A 762 -52.72 -5.19 39.92
C PRO A 762 -52.90 -4.26 41.12
N PHE A 763 -51.81 -3.65 41.59
CA PHE A 763 -51.84 -2.70 42.68
C PHE A 763 -52.68 -1.46 42.37
N HIS A 764 -52.83 -1.07 41.11
CA HIS A 764 -53.66 0.09 40.73
C HIS A 764 -55.00 -0.28 40.11
N SER A 765 -55.07 -1.36 39.33
CA SER A 765 -56.27 -1.72 38.57
C SER A 765 -57.30 -2.52 39.37
N HIS A 766 -56.86 -3.22 40.43
CA HIS A 766 -57.64 -4.16 41.26
C HIS A 766 -58.33 -5.29 40.46
N ASN A 767 -58.02 -6.53 40.82
CA ASN A 767 -58.55 -7.71 40.16
C ASN A 767 -59.81 -8.26 40.85
N ILE A 768 -60.70 -8.83 40.05
CA ILE A 768 -61.87 -9.58 40.51
C ILE A 768 -61.60 -11.07 40.32
N LEU A 769 -61.75 -11.85 41.40
CA LEU A 769 -61.50 -13.29 41.32
C LEU A 769 -62.53 -14.01 40.43
N SER A 770 -62.02 -14.93 39.63
CA SER A 770 -62.81 -15.84 38.80
C SER A 770 -62.00 -17.12 38.54
N ASP A 771 -62.68 -18.20 38.13
CA ASP A 771 -61.99 -19.44 37.77
C ASP A 771 -60.97 -19.22 36.63
N SER A 772 -61.23 -18.29 35.68
CA SER A 772 -60.27 -17.97 34.62
C SER A 772 -59.01 -17.32 35.19
N PHE A 773 -59.19 -16.31 36.04
CA PHE A 773 -58.08 -15.59 36.66
C PHE A 773 -57.18 -16.54 37.47
N LEU A 774 -57.76 -17.44 38.28
CA LEU A 774 -56.99 -18.41 39.06
C LEU A 774 -56.24 -19.43 38.17
N ASN A 775 -56.79 -19.80 37.01
CA ASN A 775 -56.12 -20.69 36.06
C ASN A 775 -55.00 -20.00 35.25
N ASP A 776 -55.05 -18.67 35.14
CA ASP A 776 -54.04 -17.87 34.45
C ASP A 776 -52.83 -17.57 35.35
N LEU A 777 -52.91 -17.84 36.67
CA LEU A 777 -51.79 -17.71 37.60
C LEU A 777 -50.80 -18.87 37.44
N GLU A 778 -49.51 -18.54 37.52
CA GLU A 778 -48.39 -19.42 37.12
C GLU A 778 -48.19 -20.61 38.05
N PHE A 779 -48.60 -20.48 39.31
CA PHE A 779 -48.36 -21.48 40.35
C PHE A 779 -49.57 -21.68 41.26
N MET A 780 -49.84 -22.93 41.63
CA MET A 780 -50.85 -23.32 42.61
C MET A 780 -50.30 -24.42 43.53
N GLU A 781 -50.53 -24.27 44.83
CA GLU A 781 -50.11 -25.23 45.85
C GLU A 781 -51.20 -25.45 46.92
N ASP A 782 -51.41 -26.70 47.30
CA ASP A 782 -52.22 -27.08 48.47
C ASP A 782 -51.30 -27.38 49.67
N ASN A 783 -51.40 -26.58 50.74
CA ASN A 783 -50.68 -26.82 51.99
C ASN A 783 -51.58 -27.54 53.00
N ASN A 784 -51.53 -28.88 52.97
CA ASN A 784 -52.31 -29.75 53.83
C ASN A 784 -51.55 -30.12 55.12
N THR A 785 -52.23 -30.09 56.26
CA THR A 785 -51.66 -30.34 57.59
C THR A 785 -52.61 -31.18 58.46
N HIS A 786 -52.19 -31.46 59.69
CA HIS A 786 -53.06 -32.08 60.72
C HIS A 786 -53.07 -31.23 62.01
N SER A 787 -52.78 -29.93 61.90
CA SER A 787 -52.45 -29.05 63.03
C SER A 787 -53.51 -27.98 63.27
N SER A 788 -54.15 -28.05 64.43
CA SER A 788 -55.10 -27.04 64.91
C SER A 788 -54.47 -25.85 65.64
N ASN A 789 -53.15 -25.66 65.51
CA ASN A 789 -52.41 -24.57 66.16
C ASN A 789 -52.03 -23.49 65.15
N ALA A 790 -51.90 -22.25 65.63
CA ALA A 790 -51.31 -21.16 64.85
C ALA A 790 -49.89 -21.51 64.40
N ARG A 791 -49.58 -21.27 63.12
CA ARG A 791 -48.36 -21.76 62.45
C ARG A 791 -47.98 -20.87 61.27
N TRP A 792 -46.71 -20.94 60.86
CA TRP A 792 -46.32 -20.58 59.51
C TRP A 792 -46.70 -21.74 58.57
N ALA A 793 -47.30 -21.39 57.45
CA ALA A 793 -47.51 -22.28 56.32
C ALA A 793 -46.59 -21.81 55.20
N ASP A 794 -45.76 -22.70 54.67
CA ASP A 794 -45.04 -22.51 53.42
C ASP A 794 -46.06 -22.47 52.28
N ILE A 795 -46.01 -21.41 51.48
CA ILE A 795 -47.05 -21.14 50.48
C ILE A 795 -46.49 -20.96 49.07
N ASN A 796 -45.20 -21.23 48.86
CA ASN A 796 -44.53 -21.07 47.58
C ASN A 796 -43.24 -21.88 47.50
N ASN A 797 -43.34 -23.20 47.66
CA ASN A 797 -42.16 -24.09 47.65
C ASN A 797 -41.42 -24.14 46.29
N GLY A 798 -41.95 -23.46 45.26
CA GLY A 798 -41.29 -23.24 43.97
C GLY A 798 -40.49 -21.94 43.86
N GLU A 799 -40.44 -21.11 44.91
CA GLU A 799 -39.85 -19.76 44.93
C GLU A 799 -40.34 -18.90 43.74
N VAL A 800 -41.60 -19.08 43.34
CA VAL A 800 -42.17 -18.40 42.18
C VAL A 800 -42.34 -16.93 42.49
N ALA A 801 -41.70 -16.06 41.71
CA ALA A 801 -41.84 -14.63 41.83
C ALA A 801 -43.13 -14.15 41.17
N GLY A 802 -43.89 -13.28 41.84
CA GLY A 802 -45.16 -12.76 41.33
C GLY A 802 -45.60 -11.48 42.02
N ASN A 803 -46.60 -10.81 41.47
CA ASN A 803 -47.23 -9.63 42.07
C ASN A 803 -48.69 -9.88 42.51
N ILE A 804 -49.17 -11.13 42.37
CA ILE A 804 -50.45 -11.64 42.85
C ILE A 804 -50.23 -12.83 43.79
N LEU A 805 -50.94 -12.83 44.92
CA LEU A 805 -51.10 -13.99 45.79
C LEU A 805 -52.56 -14.17 46.17
N VAL A 806 -53.10 -15.37 46.03
CA VAL A 806 -54.44 -15.71 46.53
C VAL A 806 -54.32 -16.81 47.57
N ILE A 807 -54.93 -16.63 48.74
CA ILE A 807 -55.00 -17.64 49.80
C ILE A 807 -56.45 -17.95 50.10
N ALA A 808 -56.81 -19.23 50.06
CA ALA A 808 -58.12 -19.73 50.47
C ALA A 808 -57.98 -20.88 51.48
N ALA A 809 -59.05 -21.17 52.21
CA ALA A 809 -59.20 -22.49 52.81
C ALA A 809 -59.27 -23.56 51.71
N ALA A 810 -58.92 -24.81 52.02
CA ALA A 810 -58.74 -25.83 51.00
C ALA A 810 -59.99 -25.95 50.11
N THR A 811 -59.79 -25.72 48.81
CA THR A 811 -60.88 -25.63 47.83
C THR A 811 -61.28 -26.99 47.26
N SER A 812 -60.57 -28.05 47.65
CA SER A 812 -60.75 -29.41 47.13
C SER A 812 -60.76 -30.48 48.21
N GLU A 813 -61.49 -30.24 49.32
CA GLU A 813 -61.56 -31.19 50.43
C GLU A 813 -62.92 -31.90 50.58
N SER A 814 -62.90 -33.05 51.26
CA SER A 814 -64.10 -33.90 51.42
C SER A 814 -64.96 -33.54 52.64
N HIS A 815 -64.44 -32.71 53.56
CA HIS A 815 -65.09 -32.35 54.82
C HIS A 815 -64.83 -30.87 55.17
N PRO A 816 -65.54 -29.91 54.55
CA PRO A 816 -65.33 -28.47 54.76
C PRO A 816 -65.42 -28.06 56.24
N ASP A 817 -64.28 -27.92 56.92
CA ASP A 817 -64.19 -27.42 58.29
C ASP A 817 -62.94 -26.54 58.57
N ASP A 818 -62.15 -26.29 57.53
CA ASP A 818 -60.97 -25.41 57.53
C ASP A 818 -61.36 -23.96 57.82
N ARG A 819 -60.68 -23.33 58.78
CA ARG A 819 -60.94 -21.94 59.16
C ARG A 819 -59.78 -21.29 59.90
N PHE A 820 -59.33 -20.14 59.43
CA PHE A 820 -58.18 -19.46 60.00
C PHE A 820 -58.25 -17.95 59.77
N LYS A 821 -57.23 -17.25 60.27
CA LYS A 821 -56.94 -15.85 59.94
C LYS A 821 -55.52 -15.72 59.44
N ILE A 822 -55.31 -14.87 58.44
CA ILE A 822 -53.99 -14.60 57.90
C ILE A 822 -53.40 -13.41 58.67
N ARG A 823 -52.42 -13.66 59.53
CA ARG A 823 -51.88 -12.63 60.43
C ARG A 823 -50.60 -12.00 59.91
N LYS A 824 -49.77 -12.77 59.23
CA LYS A 824 -48.51 -12.30 58.65
C LYS A 824 -48.25 -12.94 57.31
N LEU A 825 -47.40 -12.29 56.54
CA LEU A 825 -46.87 -12.79 55.29
C LEU A 825 -45.39 -12.41 55.20
N GLU A 826 -44.51 -13.35 54.91
CA GLU A 826 -43.11 -13.10 54.59
C GLU A 826 -42.92 -13.11 53.08
N VAL A 827 -42.24 -12.08 52.56
CA VAL A 827 -41.93 -11.95 51.14
C VAL A 827 -40.46 -11.57 50.97
N GLU A 828 -39.82 -12.05 49.92
CA GLU A 828 -38.47 -11.67 49.51
C GLU A 828 -38.49 -10.75 48.29
N LYS A 829 -37.58 -9.78 48.28
CA LYS A 829 -37.35 -8.92 47.11
C LYS A 829 -36.62 -9.69 46.00
N VAL A 830 -36.81 -9.26 44.76
CA VAL A 830 -36.12 -9.83 43.59
C VAL A 830 -35.30 -8.76 42.85
N GLU A 831 -34.19 -9.17 42.24
CA GLU A 831 -33.36 -8.34 41.35
C GLU A 831 -33.13 -9.04 39.99
N SER A 832 -32.83 -8.24 38.96
CA SER A 832 -32.47 -8.73 37.62
C SER A 832 -30.97 -9.02 37.55
N GLY A 833 -30.60 -10.26 37.24
CA GLY A 833 -29.22 -10.69 36.99
C GLY A 833 -28.69 -10.29 35.61
N ILE A 834 -27.46 -10.74 35.30
CA ILE A 834 -26.81 -10.53 34.01
C ILE A 834 -26.48 -11.87 33.34
N TYR A 835 -26.78 -11.98 32.06
CA TYR A 835 -26.32 -13.06 31.20
C TYR A 835 -25.05 -12.62 30.47
N GLN A 836 -24.03 -13.47 30.43
CA GLN A 836 -22.78 -13.22 29.71
C GLN A 836 -22.35 -14.48 28.98
N ASN A 837 -21.83 -14.34 27.77
CA ASN A 837 -21.21 -15.42 27.00
C ASN A 837 -20.08 -14.89 26.12
N VAL A 838 -19.12 -15.74 25.78
CA VAL A 838 -17.88 -15.43 25.05
C VAL A 838 -17.88 -16.12 23.70
N GLY A 839 -17.73 -15.33 22.64
CA GLY A 839 -17.43 -15.83 21.30
C GLY A 839 -15.92 -15.99 21.13
N THR A 840 -15.49 -17.03 20.44
CA THR A 840 -14.09 -17.33 20.15
C THR A 840 -13.95 -17.67 18.68
N VAL A 841 -12.98 -17.06 17.99
CA VAL A 841 -12.53 -17.48 16.66
C VAL A 841 -11.23 -18.26 16.79
N ASN A 842 -11.07 -19.31 15.98
CA ASN A 842 -9.79 -19.95 15.73
C ASN A 842 -9.52 -20.01 14.23
N ALA A 843 -8.32 -19.62 13.81
CA ALA A 843 -7.86 -19.73 12.42
C ALA A 843 -6.42 -20.23 12.39
N LEU A 844 -6.19 -21.46 11.93
CA LEU A 844 -4.86 -22.10 11.83
C LEU A 844 -4.00 -22.04 13.12
N GLY A 845 -4.64 -22.02 14.30
CA GLY A 845 -3.97 -21.95 15.61
C GLY A 845 -3.88 -20.53 16.19
N LEU A 846 -4.23 -19.49 15.44
CA LEU A 846 -4.54 -18.17 16.02
C LEU A 846 -5.90 -18.21 16.69
N THR A 847 -6.03 -17.54 17.82
CA THR A 847 -7.29 -17.44 18.56
C THR A 847 -7.52 -16.05 19.06
N ASP A 848 -8.76 -15.59 18.97
CA ASP A 848 -9.22 -14.39 19.65
C ASP A 848 -10.60 -14.64 20.28
N SER A 849 -10.96 -13.87 21.30
CA SER A 849 -12.22 -14.06 22.01
C SER A 849 -12.78 -12.77 22.57
N ASP A 850 -14.09 -12.65 22.45
CA ASP A 850 -14.81 -11.45 22.88
C ASP A 850 -16.11 -11.77 23.64
N LEU A 851 -16.38 -10.97 24.67
CA LEU A 851 -17.44 -11.17 25.65
C LEU A 851 -18.62 -10.25 25.32
N SER A 852 -19.85 -10.78 25.32
CA SER A 852 -21.04 -9.94 25.20
C SER A 852 -22.07 -10.28 26.29
N SER A 853 -22.97 -9.35 26.60
CA SER A 853 -23.90 -9.49 27.73
C SER A 853 -25.28 -8.86 27.53
N TYR A 854 -26.27 -9.37 28.27
CA TYR A 854 -27.60 -8.76 28.40
C TYR A 854 -28.19 -8.91 29.80
N VAL A 855 -29.15 -8.05 30.13
CA VAL A 855 -29.94 -8.07 31.37
C VAL A 855 -31.43 -8.10 31.04
N ASN A 856 -32.26 -8.62 31.94
CA ASN A 856 -33.70 -8.37 31.83
C ASN A 856 -34.02 -6.93 32.26
N PRO A 857 -35.04 -6.30 31.67
CA PRO A 857 -35.51 -4.99 32.12
C PRO A 857 -35.76 -5.03 33.63
N ALA A 858 -35.29 -4.00 34.33
CA ALA A 858 -35.64 -3.81 35.73
C ALA A 858 -37.17 -3.86 35.83
N SER A 859 -37.71 -4.53 36.87
CA SER A 859 -39.13 -4.55 37.18
C SER A 859 -39.61 -3.10 37.36
N ASP A 860 -40.08 -2.47 36.29
CA ASP A 860 -40.31 -1.04 36.30
C ASP A 860 -41.54 -0.75 37.16
N ILE A 861 -41.28 -0.03 38.24
CA ILE A 861 -42.26 0.65 39.07
C ILE A 861 -42.96 1.68 38.17
N PHE A 862 -44.11 1.27 37.64
CA PHE A 862 -45.16 2.05 37.00
C PHE A 862 -44.82 2.76 35.68
N GLY A 863 -45.44 2.25 34.61
CA GLY A 863 -45.44 2.85 33.28
C GLY A 863 -45.79 4.34 33.30
N ALA A 864 -44.85 5.15 32.80
CA ALA A 864 -45.15 6.45 32.24
C ALA A 864 -46.02 6.24 30.98
N ASN A 865 -47.35 6.26 31.15
CA ASN A 865 -48.25 6.23 30.01
C ASN A 865 -48.24 7.60 29.30
N SER A 866 -47.41 7.70 28.27
CA SER A 866 -47.49 8.76 27.28
C SER A 866 -48.65 8.51 26.30
N ASN A 867 -49.62 9.43 26.31
CA ASN A 867 -50.57 9.79 25.25
C ASN A 867 -51.72 8.84 24.84
N GLY A 868 -52.95 9.35 25.05
CA GLY A 868 -54.15 8.95 24.30
C GLY A 868 -55.35 9.83 24.64
N GLY A 869 -55.58 10.90 23.87
CA GLY A 869 -56.68 11.83 24.10
C GLY A 869 -58.04 11.32 23.61
N TYR A 870 -59.11 11.84 24.22
CA TYR A 870 -60.43 12.04 23.58
C TYR A 870 -61.12 13.27 24.18
N ALA A 871 -62.02 13.83 23.37
CA ALA A 871 -62.70 15.13 23.43
C ALA A 871 -63.33 15.56 24.77
#